data_AF-A0A8S2XB18-F1
#
_entry.id   AF-A0A8S2XB18-F1
#
_cell.length_a   1.000
_cell.length_b   1.000
_cell.length_c   1.000
_cell.angle_alpha   90.00
_cell.angle_beta   90.00
_cell.angle_gamma   90.00
#
_symmetry.space_group_name_H-M   'P 1'
#
loop_
_entity.id
_entity.type
_entity.pdbx_description
1 polymer ?
#
loop_
_entity_poly.entity_id
_entity_poly.type
_entity_poly.pdbx_seq_one_letter_code
_entity_poly.pdbx_strand_id
1 'polypeptide(L)'
;LRQKQYLELETIVAQDETKWLKEICSTVLIETKKDRGVLIICQSIIHANRLADIFKVQHRSSAIKLYTMNNMNQEKHVEKILPGEIIIATNLAGRGTDIQTDEIEEFGGLHVVLTFMPSNQRVEDQAFGRTARQGKRGTGLMFLNLVNLIENNTANTKESKLQRDIIESNMLNEFQNNELKLIQIKDKLFKQFCTFLNEEIRLDIRSKQGYFQTILNKTKELFKNVMPTIYETNLIAAVEEQWAMFLRKLDDNTIKLDNAEKECKKLIDKLRKDYKEENIIQNSYYHTVIANDIIVNEWSMRNSSKVKHALTYFEKAVKLDEAISGAAHLGIAWSSLITQDKDYKKKAIESFNRSLKILSNEMSMLNSMQLILGQKQATFTGSELYKQLNTKVTILGTYLNSIQSNIGAIKKSLRLIDLIEIKQESNGNVLENIQFYYERERNSENKLEIKMNKKAHYNLIFNDLTSREDSGTFDQALITINNAYQKDQLPSSYYGIRIKLKQVQLDRMKAIFNQKKEYLNLAKESAIDKLRNERTIWNTVRITNSFDVDLKIIHSDNKTEDLKGKQINELIGLIETKTDDTLRFNIIIKDANVNGINKYFKSRVNNITSLQVDFDGLDYESINEKLSSIKAKSINIEMVLIKSVLLSIINRNQYINMAK
;
A
#
# COMPACT_ATOMS: atom_id res chain seq x y z
N LEU A 1 -1.06 -29.25 66.17
CA LEU A 1 -0.44 -28.14 65.40
C LEU A 1 0.49 -27.38 66.34
N ARG A 2 1.76 -27.16 65.97
CA ARG A 2 2.67 -26.33 66.79
C ARG A 2 2.14 -24.89 66.83
N GLN A 3 2.15 -24.26 68.00
CA GLN A 3 1.73 -22.87 68.16
C GLN A 3 2.66 -21.94 67.38
N LYS A 4 2.10 -20.93 66.69
CA LYS A 4 2.87 -19.95 65.92
C LYS A 4 3.77 -19.14 66.85
N GLN A 5 5.09 -19.21 66.66
CA GLN A 5 6.08 -18.45 67.42
C GLN A 5 6.44 -17.15 66.68
N TYR A 6 5.47 -16.26 66.56
CA TYR A 6 5.61 -14.97 65.86
C TYR A 6 5.55 -13.80 66.84
N LEU A 7 6.47 -12.86 66.69
CA LEU A 7 6.49 -11.60 67.44
C LEU A 7 6.55 -10.42 66.46
N GLU A 8 5.52 -9.59 66.45
CA GLU A 8 5.54 -8.29 65.77
C GLU A 8 6.21 -7.26 66.68
N LEU A 9 7.28 -6.64 66.17
CA LEU A 9 8.01 -5.57 66.85
C LEU A 9 7.33 -4.22 66.61
N GLU A 10 7.53 -3.27 67.51
CA GLU A 10 6.99 -1.93 67.34
C GLU A 10 7.53 -1.26 66.08
N THR A 11 6.63 -0.60 65.34
CA THR A 11 6.99 0.10 64.09
C THR A 11 7.93 1.27 64.37
N ILE A 12 8.99 1.36 63.58
CA ILE A 12 9.96 2.47 63.67
C ILE A 12 9.57 3.52 62.63
N VAL A 13 9.38 4.76 63.09
CA VAL A 13 9.07 5.92 62.23
C VAL A 13 10.31 6.81 62.15
N ALA A 14 10.85 6.96 60.93
CA ALA A 14 11.99 7.83 60.67
C ALA A 14 11.53 9.16 60.06
N GLN A 15 12.20 10.25 60.42
CA GLN A 15 11.79 11.61 60.04
C GLN A 15 11.95 11.92 58.54
N ASP A 16 12.96 11.32 57.90
CA ASP A 16 13.33 11.56 56.51
C ASP A 16 13.83 10.27 55.85
N GLU A 17 13.97 10.28 54.52
CA GLU A 17 14.40 9.10 53.74
C GLU A 17 15.82 8.63 54.11
N THR A 18 16.72 9.55 54.48
CA THR A 18 18.11 9.20 54.82
C THR A 18 18.21 8.49 56.15
N LYS A 19 17.49 8.97 57.17
CA LYS A 19 17.35 8.30 58.46
C LYS A 19 16.61 6.97 58.29
N TRP A 20 15.54 6.94 57.51
CA TRP A 20 14.79 5.72 57.22
C TRP A 20 15.69 4.62 56.63
N LEU A 21 16.52 4.94 55.63
CA LEU A 21 17.52 4.00 55.09
C LEU A 21 18.52 3.57 56.15
N LYS A 22 19.04 4.50 56.96
CA LYS A 22 20.04 4.22 57.99
C LYS A 22 19.49 3.30 59.10
N GLU A 23 18.27 3.54 59.57
CA GLU A 23 17.60 2.73 60.58
C GLU A 23 17.34 1.30 60.07
N ILE A 24 16.87 1.15 58.82
CA ILE A 24 16.72 -0.15 58.18
C ILE A 24 18.07 -0.88 58.13
N CYS A 25 19.11 -0.24 57.58
CA CYS A 25 20.42 -0.86 57.43
C CYS A 25 21.02 -1.26 58.78
N SER A 26 20.97 -0.39 59.79
CA SER A 26 21.52 -0.69 61.12
C SER A 26 20.80 -1.86 61.79
N THR A 27 19.47 -1.90 61.73
CA THR A 27 18.67 -2.98 62.32
C THR A 27 18.93 -4.32 61.63
N VAL A 28 18.95 -4.33 60.29
CA VAL A 28 19.24 -5.54 59.51
C VAL A 28 20.66 -6.05 59.78
N LEU A 29 21.64 -5.15 59.90
CA LEU A 29 23.01 -5.54 60.23
C LEU A 29 23.14 -6.10 61.65
N ILE A 30 22.33 -5.64 62.61
CA ILE A 30 22.29 -6.20 63.97
C ILE A 30 21.72 -7.62 63.96
N GLU A 31 20.63 -7.85 63.23
CA GLU A 31 20.01 -9.18 63.16
C GLU A 31 20.88 -10.19 62.39
N THR A 32 21.52 -9.77 61.31
CA THR A 32 22.46 -10.63 60.56
C THR A 32 23.73 -10.96 61.35
N LYS A 33 24.20 -10.08 62.25
CA LYS A 33 25.30 -10.38 63.19
C LYS A 33 24.93 -11.45 64.22
N LYS A 34 23.63 -11.68 64.46
CA LYS A 34 23.13 -12.79 65.30
C LYS A 34 22.91 -14.07 64.49
N ASP A 35 23.44 -14.13 63.26
CA ASP A 35 23.27 -15.24 62.31
C ASP A 35 21.81 -15.49 61.89
N ARG A 36 20.96 -14.48 62.06
CA ARG A 36 19.55 -14.55 61.68
C ARG A 36 19.36 -14.21 60.20
N GLY A 37 18.48 -14.94 59.52
CA GLY A 37 18.09 -14.61 58.15
C GLY A 37 17.07 -13.47 58.09
N VAL A 38 17.21 -12.56 57.11
CA VAL A 38 16.38 -11.36 56.99
C VAL A 38 15.69 -11.30 55.61
N LEU A 39 14.40 -11.00 55.59
CA LEU A 39 13.63 -10.70 54.38
C LEU A 39 13.16 -9.24 54.42
N ILE A 40 13.62 -8.42 53.48
CA ILE A 40 13.24 -7.02 53.32
C ILE A 40 12.25 -6.89 52.16
N ILE A 41 11.06 -6.36 52.44
CA ILE A 41 9.99 -6.16 51.46
C ILE A 41 9.84 -4.67 51.17
N CYS A 42 10.15 -4.29 49.93
CA CYS A 42 10.15 -2.92 49.43
C CYS A 42 8.91 -2.62 48.59
N GLN A 43 8.46 -1.36 48.62
CA GLN A 43 7.34 -0.90 47.79
C GLN A 43 7.71 -0.78 46.30
N SER A 44 8.95 -0.35 46.01
CA SER A 44 9.41 -0.05 44.65
C SER A 44 10.72 -0.76 44.33
N ILE A 45 10.96 -0.99 43.02
CA ILE A 45 12.22 -1.53 42.50
C ILE A 45 13.40 -0.60 42.84
N ILE A 46 13.18 0.72 42.85
CA ILE A 46 14.20 1.72 43.16
C ILE A 46 14.71 1.56 44.60
N HIS A 47 13.80 1.42 45.58
CA HIS A 47 14.18 1.21 46.98
C HIS A 47 14.89 -0.14 47.18
N ALA A 48 14.42 -1.19 46.52
CA ALA A 48 15.06 -2.51 46.57
C ALA A 48 16.51 -2.47 46.04
N ASN A 49 16.74 -1.83 44.90
CA ASN A 49 18.09 -1.67 44.32
C ASN A 49 19.00 -0.83 45.22
N ARG A 50 18.50 0.30 45.74
CA ARG A 50 19.25 1.17 46.67
C ARG A 50 19.72 0.41 47.91
N LEU A 51 18.83 -0.34 48.55
CA LEU A 51 19.18 -1.15 49.73
C LEU A 51 20.18 -2.24 49.37
N ALA A 52 20.00 -2.93 48.23
CA ALA A 52 20.93 -3.95 47.78
C ALA A 52 22.35 -3.39 47.58
N ASP A 53 22.50 -2.21 46.98
CA ASP A 53 23.79 -1.58 46.76
C ASP A 53 24.46 -1.17 48.08
N ILE A 54 23.69 -0.65 49.05
CA ILE A 54 24.21 -0.34 50.39
C ILE A 54 24.69 -1.59 51.10
N PHE A 55 23.87 -2.66 51.12
CA PHE A 55 24.24 -3.90 51.80
C PHE A 55 25.43 -4.60 51.13
N LYS A 56 25.58 -4.52 49.80
CA LYS A 56 26.75 -5.12 49.10
C LYS A 56 28.08 -4.52 49.55
N VAL A 57 28.06 -3.26 50.00
CA VAL A 57 29.24 -2.56 50.55
C VAL A 57 29.43 -2.86 52.04
N GLN A 58 28.34 -2.96 52.81
CA GLN A 58 28.38 -3.06 54.28
C GLN A 58 28.36 -4.51 54.82
N HIS A 59 27.99 -5.49 53.99
CA HIS A 59 27.87 -6.91 54.35
C HIS A 59 28.47 -7.82 53.26
N ARG A 60 28.51 -9.13 53.50
CA ARG A 60 29.01 -10.10 52.51
C ARG A 60 28.13 -10.08 51.26
N SER A 61 28.68 -9.67 50.11
CA SER A 61 27.90 -9.53 48.87
C SER A 61 27.27 -10.84 48.40
N SER A 62 27.90 -11.99 48.69
CA SER A 62 27.36 -13.32 48.38
C SER A 62 26.16 -13.73 49.24
N ALA A 63 25.95 -13.07 50.38
CA ALA A 63 24.83 -13.33 51.29
C ALA A 63 23.59 -12.46 50.98
N ILE A 64 23.64 -11.65 49.92
CA ILE A 64 22.56 -10.72 49.54
C ILE A 64 21.89 -11.23 48.27
N LYS A 65 20.59 -11.47 48.37
CA LYS A 65 19.75 -11.94 47.27
C LYS A 65 18.70 -10.88 46.94
N LEU A 66 18.74 -10.34 45.73
CA LEU A 66 17.80 -9.31 45.27
C LEU A 66 16.77 -9.90 44.29
N TYR A 67 15.49 -9.68 44.57
CA TYR A 67 14.36 -10.17 43.78
C TYR A 67 13.45 -9.02 43.35
N THR A 68 13.44 -8.75 42.06
CA THR A 68 12.55 -7.78 41.42
C THR A 68 11.85 -8.46 40.25
N MET A 69 10.59 -8.11 39.97
CA MET A 69 9.74 -8.79 38.97
C MET A 69 10.27 -8.81 37.52
N ASN A 70 11.42 -8.18 37.23
CA ASN A 70 11.91 -8.02 35.86
C ASN A 70 12.71 -9.22 35.31
N ASN A 71 13.01 -10.26 36.12
CA ASN A 71 13.79 -11.41 35.65
C ASN A 71 13.18 -12.76 36.08
N MET A 72 12.43 -13.39 35.17
CA MET A 72 11.88 -14.76 35.31
C MET A 72 12.94 -15.85 35.63
N ASN A 73 14.23 -15.54 35.46
CA ASN A 73 15.34 -16.46 35.76
C ASN A 73 15.83 -16.41 37.22
N GLN A 74 15.37 -15.48 38.05
CA GLN A 74 15.83 -15.33 39.44
C GLN A 74 15.02 -16.15 40.47
N GLU A 75 13.84 -16.67 40.12
CA GLU A 75 12.92 -17.30 41.08
C GLU A 75 13.38 -18.67 41.63
N LYS A 76 14.33 -19.35 40.98
CA LYS A 76 14.76 -20.72 41.35
C LYS A 76 15.68 -20.84 42.58
N HIS A 77 16.03 -19.74 43.25
CA HIS A 77 17.06 -19.74 44.31
C HIS A 77 16.60 -19.21 45.70
N VAL A 78 15.30 -19.10 45.96
CA VAL A 78 14.75 -18.56 47.23
C VAL A 78 14.15 -19.62 48.17
N GLU A 79 14.27 -20.90 47.83
CA GLU A 79 13.65 -21.98 48.61
C GLU A 79 14.24 -22.12 50.02
N LYS A 80 15.43 -21.55 50.27
CA LYS A 80 16.12 -21.62 51.55
C LYS A 80 16.89 -20.34 51.85
N ILE A 81 16.89 -19.95 53.12
CA ILE A 81 17.70 -18.86 53.66
C ILE A 81 18.73 -19.42 54.66
N LEU A 82 19.99 -19.00 54.51
CA LEU A 82 21.10 -19.42 55.37
C LEU A 82 21.35 -18.40 56.49
N PRO A 83 22.12 -18.77 57.53
CA PRO A 83 22.51 -17.85 58.59
C PRO A 83 23.17 -16.57 58.08
N GLY A 84 22.66 -15.43 58.55
CA GLY A 84 23.16 -14.10 58.17
C GLY A 84 22.87 -13.66 56.72
N GLU A 85 22.04 -14.38 55.97
CA GLU A 85 21.60 -13.96 54.62
C GLU A 85 20.52 -12.87 54.66
N ILE A 86 20.55 -12.01 53.64
CA ILE A 86 19.58 -10.93 53.42
C ILE A 86 18.90 -11.17 52.06
N ILE A 87 17.59 -11.34 52.09
CA ILE A 87 16.74 -11.38 50.91
C ILE A 87 16.04 -10.02 50.79
N ILE A 88 16.16 -9.36 49.64
CA ILE A 88 15.52 -8.08 49.34
C ILE A 88 14.54 -8.32 48.19
N ALA A 89 13.26 -8.04 48.42
CA ALA A 89 12.19 -8.30 47.47
C ALA A 89 11.28 -7.08 47.31
N THR A 90 10.70 -6.91 46.13
CA THR A 90 9.52 -6.04 45.97
C THR A 90 8.25 -6.75 46.46
N ASN A 91 7.20 -6.01 46.83
CA ASN A 91 5.92 -6.56 47.33
C ASN A 91 5.36 -7.75 46.51
N LEU A 92 5.55 -7.75 45.19
CA LEU A 92 5.06 -8.80 44.29
C LEU A 92 6.06 -9.96 44.05
N ALA A 93 7.34 -9.78 44.38
CA ALA A 93 8.39 -10.77 44.11
C ALA A 93 8.40 -11.87 45.18
N GLY A 94 8.63 -13.14 44.77
CA GLY A 94 8.68 -14.28 45.70
C GLY A 94 7.32 -14.69 46.28
N ARG A 95 6.21 -14.22 45.68
CA ARG A 95 4.85 -14.63 46.06
C ARG A 95 4.64 -16.09 45.69
N GLY A 96 4.20 -16.89 46.66
CA GLY A 96 3.97 -18.33 46.47
C GLY A 96 5.18 -19.22 46.81
N THR A 97 6.39 -18.67 46.94
CA THR A 97 7.56 -19.42 47.40
C THR A 97 7.51 -19.64 48.91
N ASP A 98 7.83 -20.85 49.37
CA ASP A 98 8.06 -21.17 50.77
C ASP A 98 9.55 -21.04 51.07
N ILE A 99 9.91 -20.15 52.00
CA ILE A 99 11.30 -19.93 52.38
C ILE A 99 11.59 -20.89 53.53
N GLN A 100 12.43 -21.89 53.29
CA GLN A 100 12.87 -22.82 54.33
C GLN A 100 13.83 -22.10 55.29
N THR A 101 13.46 -22.11 56.58
CA THR A 101 14.17 -21.42 57.66
C THR A 101 14.86 -22.38 58.65
N ASP A 102 14.94 -23.68 58.34
CA ASP A 102 15.40 -24.70 59.30
C ASP A 102 16.80 -24.42 59.90
N GLU A 103 17.70 -23.82 59.11
CA GLU A 103 19.07 -23.50 59.55
C GLU A 103 19.17 -22.21 60.37
N ILE A 104 18.11 -21.41 60.44
CA ILE A 104 18.10 -20.14 61.17
C ILE A 104 17.16 -20.14 62.38
N GLU A 105 16.48 -21.26 62.66
CA GLU A 105 15.53 -21.38 63.77
C GLU A 105 16.20 -21.19 65.15
N GLU A 106 17.43 -21.69 65.32
CA GLU A 106 18.19 -21.51 66.56
C GLU A 106 18.55 -20.03 66.82
N PHE A 107 18.70 -19.25 65.76
CA PHE A 107 18.97 -17.81 65.78
C PHE A 107 17.71 -16.93 65.82
N GLY A 108 16.53 -17.52 66.03
CA GLY A 108 15.26 -16.79 66.11
C GLY A 108 14.43 -16.76 64.82
N GLY A 109 14.80 -17.58 63.83
CA GLY A 109 14.07 -17.77 62.59
C GLY A 109 14.09 -16.53 61.68
N LEU A 110 13.20 -16.47 60.69
CA LEU A 110 13.21 -15.39 59.70
C LEU A 110 12.74 -14.05 60.29
N HIS A 111 13.55 -13.01 60.12
CA HIS A 111 13.17 -11.63 60.42
C HIS A 111 12.61 -10.94 59.17
N VAL A 112 11.34 -10.54 59.20
CA VAL A 112 10.69 -9.84 58.08
C VAL A 112 10.68 -8.34 58.36
N VAL A 113 11.25 -7.57 57.44
CA VAL A 113 11.30 -6.12 57.46
C VAL A 113 10.43 -5.57 56.34
N LEU A 114 9.40 -4.81 56.70
CA LEU A 114 8.53 -4.13 55.76
C LEU A 114 8.90 -2.65 55.72
N THR A 115 9.24 -2.13 54.54
CA THR A 115 9.82 -0.77 54.44
C THR A 115 8.77 0.31 54.12
N PHE A 116 7.48 -0.02 54.10
CA PHE A 116 6.42 0.92 53.70
C PHE A 116 5.11 0.57 54.40
N MET A 117 4.17 1.52 54.41
CA MET A 117 2.81 1.28 54.89
C MET A 117 2.02 0.56 53.78
N PRO A 118 1.55 -0.68 53.99
CA PRO A 118 0.73 -1.37 53.02
C PRO A 118 -0.59 -0.65 52.77
N SER A 119 -1.13 -0.79 51.57
CA SER A 119 -2.43 -0.20 51.20
C SER A 119 -3.61 -0.79 51.97
N ASN A 120 -3.47 -2.01 52.49
CA ASN A 120 -4.48 -2.67 53.32
C ASN A 120 -3.88 -3.68 54.31
N GLN A 121 -4.71 -4.10 55.27
CA GLN A 121 -4.37 -5.10 56.27
C GLN A 121 -3.95 -6.43 55.61
N ARG A 122 -4.65 -6.84 54.55
CA ARG A 122 -4.36 -8.10 53.85
C ARG A 122 -2.95 -8.17 53.26
N VAL A 123 -2.39 -7.08 52.75
CA VAL A 123 -1.02 -7.05 52.22
C VAL A 123 0.00 -7.08 53.36
N GLU A 124 -0.30 -6.41 54.47
CA GLU A 124 0.50 -6.47 55.70
C GLU A 124 0.57 -7.90 56.26
N ASP A 125 -0.58 -8.56 56.41
CA ASP A 125 -0.68 -9.94 56.88
C ASP A 125 0.06 -10.92 55.95
N GLN A 126 0.04 -10.66 54.65
CA GLN A 126 0.77 -11.47 53.67
C GLN A 126 2.28 -11.31 53.79
N ALA A 127 2.76 -10.09 54.05
CA ALA A 127 4.16 -9.78 54.26
C ALA A 127 4.68 -10.46 55.53
N PHE A 128 4.03 -10.23 56.68
CA PHE A 128 4.44 -10.86 57.94
C PHE A 128 4.15 -12.36 57.99
N GLY A 129 3.18 -12.85 57.22
CA GLY A 129 2.93 -14.29 57.00
C GLY A 129 4.03 -15.02 56.22
N ARG A 130 5.08 -14.32 55.77
CA ARG A 130 6.29 -14.94 55.21
C ARG A 130 7.16 -15.59 56.28
N THR A 131 7.03 -15.20 57.56
CA THR A 131 7.78 -15.79 58.67
C THR A 131 6.92 -16.66 59.59
N ALA A 132 7.56 -17.37 60.53
CA ALA A 132 6.93 -18.20 61.56
C ALA A 132 5.95 -19.25 61.03
N ARG A 133 6.23 -19.83 59.86
CA ARG A 133 5.40 -20.88 59.24
C ARG A 133 5.50 -22.18 60.00
N GLN A 134 4.40 -22.94 60.06
CA GLN A 134 4.36 -24.28 60.68
C GLN A 134 4.88 -24.33 62.14
N GLY A 135 4.76 -23.22 62.88
CA GLY A 135 5.21 -23.12 64.28
C GLY A 135 6.71 -22.81 64.45
N LYS A 136 7.40 -22.44 63.36
CA LYS A 136 8.76 -21.90 63.38
C LYS A 136 8.81 -20.51 64.03
N ARG A 137 10.00 -20.07 64.44
CA ARG A 137 10.25 -18.76 65.04
C ARG A 137 10.30 -17.68 63.98
N GLY A 138 9.93 -16.47 64.36
CA GLY A 138 9.96 -15.35 63.42
C GLY A 138 9.57 -14.03 64.06
N THR A 139 10.07 -12.93 63.51
CA THR A 139 9.63 -11.60 63.91
C THR A 139 9.32 -10.74 62.69
N GLY A 140 8.36 -9.83 62.84
CA GLY A 140 8.03 -8.81 61.84
C GLY A 140 8.37 -7.43 62.37
N LEU A 141 8.92 -6.57 61.53
CA LEU A 141 9.19 -5.16 61.85
C LEU A 141 8.84 -4.29 60.65
N MET A 142 8.26 -3.12 60.92
CA MET A 142 7.92 -2.15 59.88
C MET A 142 8.72 -0.86 60.09
N PHE A 143 9.23 -0.30 58.99
CA PHE A 143 9.87 1.01 58.94
C PHE A 143 9.03 1.95 58.08
N LEU A 144 8.61 3.07 58.66
CA LEU A 144 7.84 4.09 57.97
C LEU A 144 8.64 5.39 57.89
N ASN A 145 8.45 6.12 56.80
CA ASN A 145 8.94 7.48 56.66
C ASN A 145 7.82 8.44 57.10
N LEU A 146 8.13 9.36 58.02
CA LEU A 146 7.20 10.33 58.58
C LEU A 146 6.61 11.22 57.49
N VAL A 147 7.37 11.57 56.44
CA VAL A 147 6.87 12.37 55.31
C VAL A 147 5.67 11.67 54.66
N ASN A 148 5.79 10.36 54.40
CA ASN A 148 4.73 9.56 53.79
C ASN A 148 3.54 9.33 54.75
N LEU A 149 3.76 9.41 56.07
CA LEU A 149 2.70 9.33 57.08
C LEU A 149 1.92 10.65 57.21
N ILE A 150 2.62 11.79 57.16
CA ILE A 150 2.01 13.13 57.24
C ILE A 150 1.14 13.40 56.01
N GLU A 151 1.54 12.93 54.82
CA GLU A 151 0.68 12.95 53.63
C GLU A 151 -0.66 12.21 53.85
N ASN A 152 -0.70 11.28 54.81
CA ASN A 152 -1.89 10.54 55.25
C ASN A 152 -2.53 11.12 56.55
N ASN A 153 -2.24 12.38 56.90
CA ASN A 153 -2.85 13.16 57.99
C ASN A 153 -2.71 12.60 59.42
N THR A 154 -1.75 11.72 59.70
CA THR A 154 -1.56 11.17 61.07
C THR A 154 -0.09 10.96 61.44
N ALA A 155 0.28 11.31 62.68
CA ALA A 155 1.64 11.12 63.21
C ALA A 155 1.80 9.80 64.02
N ASN A 156 0.69 9.10 64.28
CA ASN A 156 0.64 7.89 65.11
C ASN A 156 0.36 6.65 64.25
N THR A 157 1.28 5.67 64.25
CA THR A 157 1.18 4.43 63.47
C THR A 157 -0.12 3.65 63.70
N LYS A 158 -0.62 3.59 64.95
CA LYS A 158 -1.86 2.85 65.26
C LYS A 158 -3.08 3.51 64.64
N GLU A 159 -3.13 4.84 64.68
CA GLU A 159 -4.19 5.62 64.05
C GLU A 159 -4.10 5.49 62.52
N SER A 160 -2.90 5.53 61.94
CA SER A 160 -2.72 5.34 60.49
C SER A 160 -3.20 3.96 60.02
N LYS A 161 -2.92 2.88 60.78
CA LYS A 161 -3.45 1.53 60.49
C LYS A 161 -4.98 1.51 60.57
N LEU A 162 -5.57 2.09 61.62
CA LEU A 162 -7.03 2.15 61.77
C LEU A 162 -7.70 2.95 60.64
N GLN A 163 -7.15 4.12 60.29
CA GLN A 163 -7.65 4.95 59.18
C GLN A 163 -7.59 4.20 57.86
N ARG A 164 -6.48 3.52 57.57
CA ARG A 164 -6.35 2.66 56.38
C ARG A 164 -7.45 1.59 56.33
N ASP A 165 -7.66 0.89 57.44
CA ASP A 165 -8.63 -0.22 57.49
C ASP A 165 -10.08 0.30 57.35
N ILE A 166 -10.37 1.49 57.91
CA ILE A 166 -11.66 2.19 57.69
C ILE A 166 -11.83 2.60 56.21
N ILE A 167 -10.79 3.17 55.59
CA ILE A 167 -10.83 3.55 54.17
C ILE A 167 -11.06 2.33 53.29
N GLU A 168 -10.35 1.22 53.54
CA GLU A 168 -10.57 -0.04 52.83
C GLU A 168 -12.00 -0.54 53.00
N SER A 169 -12.52 -0.56 54.23
CA SER A 169 -13.91 -0.98 54.48
C SER A 169 -14.92 -0.10 53.75
N ASN A 170 -14.70 1.23 53.71
CA ASN A 170 -15.56 2.15 52.99
C ASN A 170 -15.51 1.90 51.47
N MET A 171 -14.31 1.72 50.92
CA MET A 171 -14.15 1.39 49.50
C MET A 171 -14.80 0.05 49.14
N LEU A 172 -14.67 -0.97 50.00
CA LEU A 172 -15.33 -2.26 49.81
C LEU A 172 -16.85 -2.15 49.85
N ASN A 173 -17.39 -1.36 50.78
CA ASN A 173 -18.83 -1.10 50.87
C ASN A 173 -19.35 -0.35 49.64
N GLU A 174 -18.61 0.66 49.17
CA GLU A 174 -18.95 1.40 47.95
C GLU A 174 -18.91 0.48 46.71
N PHE A 175 -17.86 -0.32 46.59
CA PHE A 175 -17.72 -1.33 45.54
C PHE A 175 -18.89 -2.32 45.53
N GLN A 176 -19.27 -2.86 46.69
CA GLN A 176 -20.39 -3.79 46.82
C GLN A 176 -21.74 -3.16 46.44
N ASN A 177 -21.94 -1.89 46.81
CA ASN A 177 -23.22 -1.22 46.60
C ASN A 177 -23.41 -0.71 45.15
N ASN A 178 -22.33 -0.26 44.52
CA ASN A 178 -22.35 0.44 43.24
C ASN A 178 -21.74 -0.41 42.11
N GLU A 179 -20.46 -0.75 42.23
CA GLU A 179 -19.71 -1.39 41.14
C GLU A 179 -20.11 -2.85 40.90
N LEU A 180 -20.40 -3.60 41.96
CA LEU A 180 -20.77 -5.01 41.85
C LEU A 180 -22.06 -5.21 41.04
N LYS A 181 -23.05 -4.34 41.22
CA LYS A 181 -24.29 -4.37 40.43
C LYS A 181 -24.01 -4.05 38.95
N LEU A 182 -23.15 -3.07 38.69
CA LEU A 182 -22.74 -2.72 37.33
C LEU A 182 -22.02 -3.90 36.66
N ILE A 183 -21.09 -4.56 37.35
CA ILE A 183 -20.37 -5.74 36.84
C ILE A 183 -21.35 -6.88 36.52
N GLN A 184 -22.27 -7.19 37.44
CA GLN A 184 -23.27 -8.24 37.23
C GLN A 184 -24.16 -7.96 36.00
N ILE A 185 -24.59 -6.71 35.84
CA ILE A 185 -25.39 -6.30 34.67
C ILE A 185 -24.54 -6.40 33.40
N LYS A 186 -23.31 -5.86 33.39
CA LYS A 186 -22.41 -5.98 32.24
C LYS A 186 -22.17 -7.43 31.84
N ASP A 187 -21.95 -8.33 32.78
CA ASP A 187 -21.79 -9.77 32.52
C ASP A 187 -23.04 -10.37 31.87
N LYS A 188 -24.23 -10.00 32.36
CA LYS A 188 -25.51 -10.45 31.78
C LYS A 188 -25.68 -9.93 30.35
N LEU A 189 -25.41 -8.64 30.11
CA LEU A 189 -25.53 -8.03 28.79
C LEU A 189 -24.49 -8.58 27.83
N PHE A 190 -23.25 -8.80 28.30
CA PHE A 190 -22.18 -9.39 27.51
C PHE A 190 -22.54 -10.82 27.07
N LYS A 191 -23.16 -11.63 27.94
CA LYS A 191 -23.68 -12.94 27.54
C LYS A 191 -24.70 -12.83 26.40
N GLN A 192 -25.65 -11.89 26.48
CA GLN A 192 -26.63 -11.67 25.41
C GLN A 192 -25.95 -11.24 24.09
N PHE A 193 -24.99 -10.33 24.17
CA PHE A 193 -24.21 -9.88 23.03
C PHE A 193 -23.40 -11.04 22.40
N CYS A 194 -22.79 -11.89 23.23
CA CYS A 194 -22.04 -13.08 22.77
C CYS A 194 -22.94 -14.08 22.06
N THR A 195 -24.16 -14.30 22.56
CA THR A 195 -25.16 -15.15 21.90
C THR A 195 -25.50 -14.58 20.52
N PHE A 196 -25.83 -13.30 20.44
CA PHE A 196 -26.09 -12.61 19.17
C PHE A 196 -24.91 -12.73 18.18
N LEU A 197 -23.70 -12.39 18.62
CA LEU A 197 -22.52 -12.39 17.76
C LEU A 197 -22.18 -13.78 17.22
N ASN A 198 -22.24 -14.80 18.08
CA ASN A 198 -21.88 -16.16 17.69
C ASN A 198 -22.99 -16.88 16.92
N GLU A 199 -24.24 -16.77 17.39
CA GLU A 199 -25.36 -17.56 16.83
C GLU A 199 -26.02 -16.90 15.62
N GLU A 200 -25.98 -15.57 15.49
CA GLU A 200 -26.61 -14.87 14.36
C GLU A 200 -25.57 -14.42 13.33
N ILE A 201 -24.52 -13.71 13.72
CA ILE A 201 -23.55 -13.15 12.77
C ILE A 201 -22.55 -14.21 12.28
N ARG A 202 -21.77 -14.82 13.19
CA ARG A 202 -20.70 -15.75 12.79
C ARG A 202 -21.23 -16.99 12.08
N LEU A 203 -22.33 -17.57 12.56
CA LEU A 203 -22.96 -18.72 11.90
C LEU A 203 -23.45 -18.36 10.48
N ASP A 204 -24.08 -17.20 10.28
CA ASP A 204 -24.54 -16.77 8.95
C ASP A 204 -23.38 -16.56 7.97
N ILE A 205 -22.32 -15.83 8.37
CA ILE A 205 -21.13 -15.61 7.53
C ILE A 205 -20.53 -16.95 7.07
N ARG A 206 -20.34 -17.88 8.01
CA ARG A 206 -19.71 -19.18 7.73
C ARG A 206 -20.61 -20.09 6.92
N SER A 207 -21.94 -19.99 7.07
CA SER A 207 -22.89 -20.73 6.24
C SER A 207 -22.85 -20.31 4.77
N LYS A 208 -22.62 -19.02 4.49
CA LYS A 208 -22.57 -18.46 3.13
C LYS A 208 -21.29 -18.80 2.37
N GLN A 209 -20.18 -19.10 3.05
CA GLN A 209 -18.89 -19.41 2.43
C GLN A 209 -18.79 -20.81 1.81
N GLY A 210 -19.89 -21.57 1.69
CA GLY A 210 -20.03 -22.71 0.77
C GLY A 210 -19.22 -23.98 1.06
N TYR A 211 -18.29 -23.97 2.02
CA TYR A 211 -17.44 -25.15 2.31
C TYR A 211 -18.09 -26.17 3.28
N PHE A 212 -19.30 -25.90 3.79
CA PHE A 212 -19.83 -26.59 4.98
C PHE A 212 -21.26 -27.12 4.86
N GLN A 213 -21.83 -27.25 3.65
CA GLN A 213 -23.15 -27.89 3.50
C GLN A 213 -23.10 -29.41 3.77
N THR A 214 -21.95 -30.05 3.61
CA THR A 214 -21.75 -31.49 3.86
C THR A 214 -21.50 -31.84 5.33
N ILE A 215 -21.14 -30.86 6.17
CA ILE A 215 -20.75 -31.06 7.60
C ILE A 215 -21.80 -30.45 8.53
N LEU A 216 -23.04 -30.27 8.06
CA LEU A 216 -24.09 -29.62 8.85
C LEU A 216 -24.73 -30.55 9.91
N ASN A 217 -24.43 -31.85 9.90
CA ASN A 217 -25.12 -32.81 10.78
C ASN A 217 -24.34 -33.26 12.02
N LYS A 218 -23.05 -32.93 12.19
CA LYS A 218 -22.31 -33.29 13.40
C LYS A 218 -21.31 -32.20 13.82
N THR A 219 -21.63 -31.59 14.96
CA THR A 219 -20.78 -30.83 15.90
C THR A 219 -20.75 -29.30 15.76
N LYS A 220 -21.36 -28.64 16.76
CA LYS A 220 -21.12 -27.23 17.13
C LYS A 220 -19.66 -26.97 17.57
N GLU A 221 -18.86 -28.01 17.81
CA GLU A 221 -17.47 -27.90 18.25
C GLU A 221 -16.46 -27.57 17.13
N LEU A 222 -16.74 -27.98 15.89
CA LEU A 222 -15.86 -27.67 14.74
C LEU A 222 -15.79 -26.17 14.42
N PHE A 223 -16.79 -25.39 14.84
CA PHE A 223 -16.81 -23.93 14.68
C PHE A 223 -15.68 -23.22 15.45
N LYS A 224 -15.01 -23.85 16.41
CA LYS A 224 -13.88 -23.24 17.13
C LYS A 224 -12.55 -23.30 16.38
N ASN A 225 -12.39 -24.20 15.41
CA ASN A 225 -11.08 -24.55 14.83
C ASN A 225 -10.82 -24.01 13.42
N VAL A 226 -11.76 -23.26 12.82
CA VAL A 226 -11.55 -22.61 11.52
C VAL A 226 -11.06 -21.19 11.76
N MET A 227 -9.90 -20.86 11.16
CA MET A 227 -9.36 -19.51 11.19
C MET A 227 -10.36 -18.54 10.53
N PRO A 228 -10.76 -17.46 11.22
CA PRO A 228 -11.71 -16.51 10.66
C PRO A 228 -11.12 -15.81 9.44
N THR A 229 -11.95 -15.57 8.44
CA THR A 229 -11.53 -14.78 7.28
C THR A 229 -11.24 -13.33 7.67
N ILE A 230 -10.46 -12.61 6.87
CA ILE A 230 -10.21 -11.18 7.12
C ILE A 230 -11.51 -10.38 7.03
N TYR A 231 -12.43 -10.77 6.15
CA TYR A 231 -13.80 -10.24 6.14
C TYR A 231 -14.53 -10.46 7.47
N GLU A 232 -14.58 -11.70 7.96
CA GLU A 232 -15.22 -12.04 9.24
C GLU A 232 -14.60 -11.25 10.40
N THR A 233 -13.27 -11.18 10.46
CA THR A 233 -12.54 -10.49 11.52
C THR A 233 -12.86 -9.00 11.57
N ASN A 234 -12.83 -8.31 10.42
CA ASN A 234 -13.11 -6.87 10.36
C ASN A 234 -14.60 -6.55 10.58
N LEU A 235 -15.51 -7.41 10.14
CA LEU A 235 -16.94 -7.25 10.41
C LEU A 235 -17.23 -7.42 11.90
N ILE A 236 -16.65 -8.43 12.56
CA ILE A 236 -16.76 -8.61 14.01
C ILE A 236 -16.19 -7.40 14.75
N ALA A 237 -15.01 -6.91 14.35
CA ALA A 237 -14.40 -5.73 14.96
C ALA A 237 -15.32 -4.49 14.87
N ALA A 238 -16.02 -4.30 13.75
CA ALA A 238 -17.00 -3.22 13.61
C ALA A 238 -18.20 -3.35 14.57
N VAL A 239 -18.64 -4.58 14.85
CA VAL A 239 -19.70 -4.85 15.83
C VAL A 239 -19.20 -4.64 17.25
N GLU A 240 -18.00 -5.11 17.55
CA GLU A 240 -17.33 -4.91 18.84
C GLU A 240 -17.08 -3.43 19.13
N GLU A 241 -16.79 -2.61 18.12
CA GLU A 241 -16.66 -1.16 18.26
C GLU A 241 -17.97 -0.51 18.73
N GLN A 242 -19.10 -0.86 18.11
CA GLN A 242 -20.42 -0.35 18.53
C GLN A 242 -20.79 -0.85 19.93
N TRP A 243 -20.42 -2.08 20.28
CA TRP A 243 -20.58 -2.62 21.63
C TRP A 243 -19.73 -1.87 22.66
N ALA A 244 -18.47 -1.58 22.34
CA ALA A 244 -17.59 -0.80 23.20
C ALA A 244 -18.14 0.61 23.44
N MET A 245 -18.70 1.26 22.42
CA MET A 245 -19.39 2.55 22.58
C MET A 245 -20.60 2.47 23.52
N PHE A 246 -21.35 1.36 23.47
CA PHE A 246 -22.46 1.13 24.40
C PHE A 246 -21.98 0.90 25.84
N LEU A 247 -20.92 0.12 26.05
CA LEU A 247 -20.33 -0.07 27.38
C LEU A 247 -19.82 1.24 27.96
N ARG A 248 -19.17 2.08 27.14
CA ARG A 248 -18.71 3.40 27.56
C ARG A 248 -19.85 4.31 28.01
N LYS A 249 -21.01 4.23 27.34
CA LYS A 249 -22.22 4.96 27.77
C LYS A 249 -22.74 4.51 29.13
N LEU A 250 -22.57 3.23 29.49
CA LEU A 250 -22.89 2.72 30.82
C LEU A 250 -21.88 3.22 31.86
N ASP A 251 -20.59 3.22 31.52
CA ASP A 251 -19.51 3.69 32.41
C ASP A 251 -19.60 5.19 32.71
N ASP A 252 -19.92 5.98 31.68
CA ASP A 252 -20.12 7.43 31.80
C ASP A 252 -21.49 7.78 32.44
N ASN A 253 -22.25 6.79 32.94
CA ASN A 253 -23.59 6.92 33.51
C ASN A 253 -24.63 7.61 32.60
N THR A 254 -24.38 7.69 31.30
CA THR A 254 -25.33 8.25 30.32
C THR A 254 -26.56 7.35 30.14
N ILE A 255 -26.39 6.03 30.31
CA ILE A 255 -27.47 5.05 30.38
C ILE A 255 -27.60 4.59 31.84
N LYS A 256 -28.76 4.86 32.45
CA LYS A 256 -29.05 4.36 33.80
C LYS A 256 -29.12 2.83 33.82
N LEU A 257 -28.62 2.21 34.89
CA LEU A 257 -28.59 0.76 35.11
C LEU A 257 -29.95 0.08 34.88
N ASP A 258 -31.04 0.68 35.37
CA ASP A 258 -32.40 0.14 35.22
C ASP A 258 -32.85 0.03 33.76
N ASN A 259 -32.30 0.88 32.89
CA ASN A 259 -32.62 0.91 31.46
C ASN A 259 -31.60 0.14 30.60
N ALA A 260 -30.51 -0.35 31.18
CA ALA A 260 -29.39 -0.94 30.46
C ALA A 260 -29.81 -2.15 29.60
N GLU A 261 -30.68 -3.02 30.12
CA GLU A 261 -31.19 -4.17 29.38
C GLU A 261 -32.05 -3.76 28.18
N LYS A 262 -32.87 -2.73 28.33
CA LYS A 262 -33.74 -2.23 27.26
C LYS A 262 -32.92 -1.59 26.15
N GLU A 263 -31.93 -0.79 26.51
CA GLU A 263 -31.02 -0.15 25.54
C GLU A 263 -30.11 -1.18 24.85
N CYS A 264 -29.65 -2.22 25.56
CA CYS A 264 -28.90 -3.32 24.97
C CYS A 264 -29.72 -4.07 23.91
N LYS A 265 -31.01 -4.36 24.18
CA LYS A 265 -31.90 -4.98 23.19
C LYS A 265 -32.06 -4.11 21.94
N LYS A 266 -32.29 -2.80 22.12
CA LYS A 266 -32.37 -1.85 21.00
C LYS A 266 -31.09 -1.84 20.16
N LEU A 267 -29.92 -1.87 20.81
CA LEU A 267 -28.63 -1.94 20.11
C LEU A 267 -28.53 -3.22 19.28
N ILE A 268 -28.84 -4.38 19.87
CA ILE A 268 -28.79 -5.66 19.17
C ILE A 268 -29.78 -5.67 17.99
N ASP A 269 -30.99 -5.15 18.16
CA ASP A 269 -31.97 -5.06 17.08
C ASP A 269 -31.52 -4.14 15.95
N LYS A 270 -30.86 -3.03 16.29
CA LYS A 270 -30.22 -2.15 15.30
C LYS A 270 -29.10 -2.89 14.56
N LEU A 271 -28.20 -3.57 15.27
CA LEU A 271 -27.10 -4.33 14.67
C LEU A 271 -27.60 -5.44 13.74
N ARG A 272 -28.69 -6.14 14.11
CA ARG A 272 -29.36 -7.12 13.25
C ARG A 272 -29.85 -6.50 11.95
N LYS A 273 -30.47 -5.33 12.02
CA LYS A 273 -30.96 -4.60 10.86
C LYS A 273 -29.79 -4.17 9.97
N ASP A 274 -28.79 -3.53 10.56
CA ASP A 274 -27.61 -3.03 9.84
C ASP A 274 -26.81 -4.17 9.18
N TYR A 275 -26.77 -5.36 9.82
CA TYR A 275 -26.19 -6.56 9.23
C TYR A 275 -26.92 -7.02 7.96
N LYS A 276 -28.27 -7.08 8.01
CA LYS A 276 -29.09 -7.49 6.86
C LYS A 276 -29.03 -6.51 5.70
N GLU A 277 -28.85 -5.22 5.99
CA GLU A 277 -28.72 -4.15 5.00
C GLU A 277 -27.28 -3.95 4.48
N GLU A 278 -26.32 -4.78 4.91
CA GLU A 278 -24.88 -4.65 4.59
C GLU A 278 -24.24 -3.31 4.99
N ASN A 279 -24.79 -2.65 6.02
CA ASN A 279 -24.38 -1.33 6.52
C ASN A 279 -23.79 -1.38 7.94
N ILE A 280 -23.41 -2.58 8.41
CA ILE A 280 -22.90 -2.78 9.78
C ILE A 280 -21.51 -2.16 10.02
N ILE A 281 -20.69 -2.10 8.97
CA ILE A 281 -19.35 -1.50 9.02
C ILE A 281 -19.51 0.01 8.88
N GLN A 282 -19.30 0.74 9.97
CA GLN A 282 -19.39 2.21 10.00
C GLN A 282 -18.02 2.90 9.98
N ASN A 283 -16.94 2.14 10.19
CA ASN A 283 -15.58 2.64 10.18
C ASN A 283 -14.92 2.36 8.81
N SER A 284 -14.46 3.40 8.13
CA SER A 284 -13.87 3.35 6.79
C SER A 284 -12.61 2.47 6.72
N TYR A 285 -11.89 2.32 7.83
CA TYR A 285 -10.70 1.48 7.93
C TYR A 285 -11.00 0.01 7.58
N TYR A 286 -12.06 -0.56 8.14
CA TYR A 286 -12.39 -1.98 7.92
C TYR A 286 -12.72 -2.28 6.46
N HIS A 287 -13.43 -1.38 5.78
CA HIS A 287 -13.67 -1.51 4.34
C HIS A 287 -12.37 -1.46 3.53
N THR A 288 -11.42 -0.60 3.91
CA THR A 288 -10.11 -0.49 3.26
C THR A 288 -9.29 -1.76 3.45
N VAL A 289 -9.29 -2.36 4.65
CA VAL A 289 -8.59 -3.62 4.94
C VAL A 289 -9.19 -4.78 4.15
N ILE A 290 -10.52 -4.90 4.13
CA ILE A 290 -11.22 -5.94 3.34
C ILE A 290 -10.89 -5.79 1.85
N ALA A 291 -10.91 -4.57 1.31
CA ALA A 291 -10.58 -4.32 -0.09
C ALA A 291 -9.13 -4.69 -0.41
N ASN A 292 -8.18 -4.34 0.46
CA ASN A 292 -6.77 -4.71 0.29
C ASN A 292 -6.57 -6.22 0.33
N ASP A 293 -7.25 -6.92 1.22
CA ASP A 293 -7.17 -8.38 1.33
C ASP A 293 -7.61 -9.09 0.05
N ILE A 294 -8.73 -8.63 -0.53
CA ILE A 294 -9.25 -9.13 -1.82
C ILE A 294 -8.20 -8.96 -2.93
N ILE A 295 -7.42 -7.88 -2.91
CA ILE A 295 -6.39 -7.60 -3.91
C ILE A 295 -5.10 -8.42 -3.66
N VAL A 296 -4.64 -8.52 -2.41
CA VAL A 296 -3.35 -9.11 -2.05
C VAL A 296 -3.37 -10.64 -2.15
N ASN A 297 -4.43 -11.29 -1.68
CA ASN A 297 -4.49 -12.76 -1.64
C ASN A 297 -4.61 -13.39 -3.04
N GLU A 298 -4.87 -12.61 -4.09
CA GLU A 298 -5.03 -13.11 -5.44
C GLU A 298 -4.32 -12.21 -6.47
N TRP A 299 -2.98 -12.24 -6.43
CA TRP A 299 -2.07 -11.53 -7.36
C TRP A 299 -2.20 -11.96 -8.85
N SER A 300 -3.24 -12.70 -9.23
CA SER A 300 -3.66 -12.75 -10.63
C SER A 300 -4.33 -11.41 -11.00
N MET A 301 -3.52 -10.37 -11.22
CA MET A 301 -3.87 -9.01 -11.64
C MET A 301 -4.62 -8.91 -13.00
N ARG A 302 -5.27 -9.99 -13.43
CA ARG A 302 -6.04 -10.11 -14.67
C ARG A 302 -7.52 -10.42 -14.45
N ASN A 303 -7.98 -10.70 -13.23
CA ASN A 303 -9.39 -10.98 -12.99
C ASN A 303 -10.16 -9.69 -12.65
N SER A 304 -10.72 -9.04 -13.68
CA SER A 304 -11.41 -7.75 -13.56
C SER A 304 -12.63 -7.78 -12.62
N SER A 305 -13.24 -8.93 -12.36
CA SER A 305 -14.43 -9.05 -11.51
C SER A 305 -14.13 -8.84 -10.02
N LYS A 306 -13.03 -9.40 -9.51
CA LYS A 306 -12.65 -9.28 -8.10
C LYS A 306 -12.06 -7.91 -7.76
N VAL A 307 -11.35 -7.29 -8.70
CA VAL A 307 -10.91 -5.89 -8.56
C VAL A 307 -12.12 -4.95 -8.51
N LYS A 308 -13.15 -5.21 -9.33
CA LYS A 308 -14.43 -4.49 -9.23
C LYS A 308 -15.12 -4.70 -7.88
N HIS A 309 -15.02 -5.90 -7.30
CA HIS A 309 -15.51 -6.16 -5.95
C HIS A 309 -14.72 -5.42 -4.86
N ALA A 310 -13.39 -5.37 -4.95
CA ALA A 310 -12.57 -4.56 -4.04
C ALA A 310 -12.86 -3.05 -4.18
N LEU A 311 -13.12 -2.59 -5.41
CA LEU A 311 -13.47 -1.19 -5.70
C LEU A 311 -14.73 -0.76 -4.95
N THR A 312 -15.77 -1.60 -4.86
CA THR A 312 -17.00 -1.24 -4.12
C THR A 312 -16.72 -1.02 -2.64
N TYR A 313 -15.79 -1.78 -2.04
CA TYR A 313 -15.38 -1.58 -0.65
C TYR A 313 -14.58 -0.29 -0.45
N PHE A 314 -13.68 0.06 -1.36
CA PHE A 314 -12.99 1.35 -1.27
C PHE A 314 -13.97 2.53 -1.45
N GLU A 315 -14.95 2.42 -2.35
CA GLU A 315 -15.99 3.44 -2.51
C GLU A 315 -16.87 3.57 -1.26
N LYS A 316 -17.24 2.45 -0.61
CA LYS A 316 -17.92 2.47 0.69
C LYS A 316 -17.06 3.17 1.75
N ALA A 317 -15.75 2.91 1.80
CA ALA A 317 -14.84 3.57 2.74
C ALA A 317 -14.79 5.10 2.54
N VAL A 318 -14.68 5.56 1.29
CA VAL A 318 -14.68 7.00 0.95
C VAL A 318 -16.01 7.65 1.29
N LYS A 319 -17.14 6.97 1.06
CA LYS A 319 -18.49 7.49 1.36
C LYS A 319 -18.72 7.69 2.86
N LEU A 320 -18.13 6.85 3.71
CA LEU A 320 -18.25 6.97 5.16
C LEU A 320 -17.45 8.16 5.70
N ASP A 321 -16.22 8.35 5.21
CA ASP A 321 -15.36 9.44 5.68
C ASP A 321 -14.38 9.89 4.57
N GLU A 322 -14.72 10.99 3.90
CA GLU A 322 -13.85 11.57 2.87
C GLU A 322 -12.56 12.18 3.46
N ALA A 323 -12.56 12.58 4.74
CA ALA A 323 -11.43 13.26 5.34
C ALA A 323 -10.27 12.32 5.73
N ILE A 324 -10.57 11.04 6.02
CA ILE A 324 -9.61 10.04 6.52
C ILE A 324 -9.37 8.89 5.51
N SER A 325 -10.04 8.91 4.36
CA SER A 325 -9.98 7.84 3.35
C SER A 325 -8.81 7.93 2.36
N GLY A 326 -7.66 8.49 2.79
CA GLY A 326 -6.47 8.64 1.95
C GLY A 326 -5.98 7.32 1.33
N ALA A 327 -5.99 6.24 2.10
CA ALA A 327 -5.64 4.89 1.63
C ALA A 327 -6.71 4.28 0.70
N ALA A 328 -7.99 4.56 0.92
CA ALA A 328 -9.05 4.08 0.04
C ALA A 328 -9.00 4.76 -1.34
N HIS A 329 -8.74 6.07 -1.40
CA HIS A 329 -8.51 6.79 -2.66
C HIS A 329 -7.30 6.23 -3.44
N LEU A 330 -6.24 5.81 -2.73
CA LEU A 330 -5.11 5.12 -3.35
C LEU A 330 -5.56 3.79 -3.97
N GLY A 331 -6.34 2.99 -3.22
CA GLY A 331 -6.92 1.72 -3.68
C GLY A 331 -7.82 1.88 -4.91
N ILE A 332 -8.64 2.94 -4.96
CA ILE A 332 -9.49 3.29 -6.12
C ILE A 332 -8.63 3.62 -7.33
N ALA A 333 -7.55 4.39 -7.15
CA ALA A 333 -6.67 4.79 -8.25
C ALA A 333 -6.00 3.56 -8.88
N TRP A 334 -5.46 2.66 -8.06
CA TRP A 334 -4.85 1.41 -8.54
C TRP A 334 -5.87 0.47 -9.17
N SER A 335 -7.04 0.27 -8.52
CA SER A 335 -8.12 -0.54 -9.07
C SER A 335 -8.56 -0.02 -10.44
N SER A 336 -8.69 1.30 -10.62
CA SER A 336 -9.04 1.92 -11.90
C SER A 336 -8.00 1.64 -12.99
N LEU A 337 -6.70 1.69 -12.65
CA LEU A 337 -5.62 1.37 -13.59
C LEU A 337 -5.64 -0.11 -14.02
N ILE A 338 -6.07 -1.01 -13.13
CA ILE A 338 -6.15 -2.45 -13.41
C ILE A 338 -7.40 -2.79 -14.22
N THR A 339 -8.57 -2.20 -13.92
CA THR A 339 -9.82 -2.51 -14.65
C THR A 339 -9.87 -1.88 -16.03
N GLN A 340 -9.13 -0.79 -16.26
CA GLN A 340 -9.05 -0.08 -17.53
C GLN A 340 -10.42 0.35 -18.11
N ASP A 341 -11.40 0.62 -17.24
CA ASP A 341 -12.73 1.11 -17.65
C ASP A 341 -12.63 2.50 -18.32
N LYS A 342 -13.69 3.00 -18.96
CA LYS A 342 -13.68 4.29 -19.65
C LYS A 342 -13.17 5.44 -18.76
N ASP A 343 -12.26 6.25 -19.31
CA ASP A 343 -11.55 7.36 -18.66
C ASP A 343 -10.71 6.96 -17.41
N TYR A 344 -10.29 5.69 -17.30
CA TYR A 344 -9.54 5.18 -16.14
C TYR A 344 -8.33 6.02 -15.74
N LYS A 345 -7.55 6.54 -16.70
CA LYS A 345 -6.38 7.38 -16.41
C LYS A 345 -6.76 8.69 -15.71
N LYS A 346 -7.88 9.31 -16.12
CA LYS A 346 -8.39 10.54 -15.50
C LYS A 346 -8.91 10.26 -14.09
N LYS A 347 -9.72 9.20 -13.93
CA LYS A 347 -10.23 8.76 -12.62
C LYS A 347 -9.10 8.41 -11.64
N ALA A 348 -8.06 7.73 -12.14
CA ALA A 348 -6.88 7.41 -11.35
C ALA A 348 -6.12 8.67 -10.89
N ILE A 349 -5.88 9.64 -11.79
CA ILE A 349 -5.23 10.91 -11.41
C ILE A 349 -6.07 11.67 -10.38
N GLU A 350 -7.38 11.77 -10.57
CA GLU A 350 -8.27 12.43 -9.63
C GLU A 350 -8.18 11.79 -8.24
N SER A 351 -8.23 10.46 -8.19
CA SER A 351 -8.17 9.70 -6.93
C SER A 351 -6.79 9.80 -6.27
N PHE A 352 -5.70 9.75 -7.05
CA PHE A 352 -4.34 9.99 -6.54
C PHE A 352 -4.17 11.41 -5.98
N ASN A 353 -4.73 12.44 -6.63
CA ASN A 353 -4.67 13.81 -6.12
C ASN A 353 -5.45 13.97 -4.80
N ARG A 354 -6.63 13.34 -4.68
CA ARG A 354 -7.40 13.33 -3.42
C ARG A 354 -6.63 12.62 -2.31
N SER A 355 -6.07 11.43 -2.59
CA SER A 355 -5.22 10.68 -1.65
C SER A 355 -4.02 11.52 -1.20
N LEU A 356 -3.32 12.16 -2.13
CA LEU A 356 -2.16 13.01 -1.85
C LEU A 356 -2.54 14.16 -0.93
N LYS A 357 -3.67 14.84 -1.18
CA LYS A 357 -4.16 15.93 -0.31
C LYS A 357 -4.39 15.45 1.13
N ILE A 358 -5.14 14.36 1.31
CA ILE A 358 -5.46 13.81 2.64
C ILE A 358 -4.18 13.39 3.37
N LEU A 359 -3.35 12.57 2.75
CA LEU A 359 -2.11 12.07 3.36
C LEU A 359 -1.10 13.19 3.64
N SER A 360 -1.08 14.26 2.82
CA SER A 360 -0.24 15.43 3.09
C SER A 360 -0.69 16.23 4.31
N ASN A 361 -2.00 16.29 4.59
CA ASN A 361 -2.54 16.91 5.79
C ASN A 361 -2.17 16.09 7.04
N GLU A 362 -2.29 14.74 6.97
CA GLU A 362 -1.86 13.85 8.05
C GLU A 362 -0.36 14.00 8.35
N MET A 363 0.46 14.05 7.31
CA MET A 363 1.90 14.28 7.42
C MET A 363 2.20 15.62 8.10
N SER A 364 1.46 16.68 7.74
CA SER A 364 1.60 18.01 8.34
C SER A 364 1.23 18.02 9.84
N MET A 365 0.19 17.28 10.22
CA MET A 365 -0.19 17.11 11.62
C MET A 365 0.89 16.37 12.42
N LEU A 366 1.45 15.28 11.88
CA LEU A 366 2.51 14.52 12.53
C LEU A 366 3.80 15.34 12.69
N ASN A 367 4.17 16.12 11.68
CA ASN A 367 5.31 17.04 11.76
C ASN A 367 5.09 18.12 12.82
N SER A 368 3.86 18.63 12.94
CA SER A 368 3.51 19.62 13.98
C SER A 368 3.61 19.01 15.38
N MET A 369 3.15 17.76 15.56
CA MET A 369 3.31 17.02 16.81
C MET A 369 4.78 16.80 17.16
N GLN A 370 5.61 16.41 16.20
CA GLN A 370 7.05 16.25 16.39
C GLN A 370 7.73 17.57 16.78
N LEU A 371 7.36 18.68 16.15
CA LEU A 371 7.90 20.00 16.46
C LEU A 371 7.59 20.40 17.91
N ILE A 372 6.34 20.23 18.35
CA ILE A 372 5.92 20.53 19.72
C ILE A 372 6.68 19.66 20.74
N LEU A 373 6.85 18.37 20.44
CA LEU A 373 7.60 17.45 21.31
C LEU A 373 9.10 17.80 21.36
N GLY A 374 9.69 18.18 20.23
CA GLY A 374 11.09 18.60 20.14
C GLY A 374 11.38 19.90 20.90
N GLN A 375 10.42 20.83 20.95
CA GLN A 375 10.55 22.09 21.67
C GLN A 375 10.46 21.94 23.20
N LYS A 376 9.77 20.91 23.70
CA LYS A 376 9.49 20.79 25.14
C LYS A 376 10.64 20.25 25.99
N GLN A 377 11.65 19.56 25.43
CA GLN A 377 12.90 19.17 26.11
C GLN A 377 13.81 18.30 25.20
N ALA A 378 15.14 18.51 25.25
CA ALA A 378 16.12 17.72 24.49
C ALA A 378 16.06 16.20 24.81
N THR A 379 15.64 15.83 26.02
CA THR A 379 15.50 14.44 26.48
C THR A 379 14.38 13.65 25.78
N PHE A 380 13.40 14.31 25.15
CA PHE A 380 12.29 13.64 24.47
C PHE A 380 12.65 13.08 23.09
N THR A 381 13.74 13.54 22.49
CA THR A 381 14.24 13.03 21.19
C THR A 381 14.63 11.56 21.24
N GLY A 382 14.97 11.03 22.43
CA GLY A 382 15.24 9.60 22.65
C GLY A 382 14.02 8.77 23.06
N SER A 383 12.84 9.39 23.22
CA SER A 383 11.63 8.69 23.69
C SER A 383 11.09 7.72 22.64
N GLU A 384 10.44 6.65 23.10
CA GLU A 384 9.85 5.65 22.21
C GLU A 384 8.73 6.25 21.34
N LEU A 385 7.96 7.20 21.90
CA LEU A 385 6.95 7.95 21.16
C LEU A 385 7.55 8.74 19.99
N TYR A 386 8.69 9.41 20.22
CA TYR A 386 9.37 10.17 19.16
C TYR A 386 9.84 9.24 18.03
N LYS A 387 10.40 8.07 18.37
CA LYS A 387 10.78 7.05 17.38
C LYS A 387 9.59 6.54 16.57
N GLN A 388 8.45 6.28 17.21
CA GLN A 388 7.22 5.85 16.54
C GLN A 388 6.70 6.92 15.57
N LEU A 389 6.66 8.18 16.00
CA LEU A 389 6.29 9.30 15.14
C LEU A 389 7.23 9.42 13.94
N ASN A 390 8.55 9.32 14.15
CA ASN A 390 9.53 9.42 13.07
C ASN A 390 9.38 8.27 12.05
N THR A 391 9.11 7.06 12.54
CA THR A 391 8.82 5.91 11.69
C THR A 391 7.58 6.16 10.83
N LYS A 392 6.49 6.66 11.42
CA LYS A 392 5.24 6.96 10.72
C LYS A 392 5.41 8.05 9.66
N VAL A 393 6.13 9.12 9.98
CA VAL A 393 6.47 10.22 9.05
C VAL A 393 7.29 9.69 7.87
N THR A 394 8.28 8.85 8.13
CA THR A 394 9.09 8.22 7.08
C THR A 394 8.24 7.38 6.13
N ILE A 395 7.39 6.50 6.68
CA ILE A 395 6.48 5.66 5.90
C ILE A 395 5.55 6.51 5.03
N LEU A 396 4.88 7.51 5.61
CA LEU A 396 3.99 8.40 4.87
C LEU A 396 4.71 9.18 3.76
N GLY A 397 5.92 9.66 4.03
CA GLY A 397 6.77 10.31 3.04
C GLY A 397 7.06 9.42 1.83
N THR A 398 7.35 8.14 2.05
CA THR A 398 7.56 7.19 0.94
C THR A 398 6.31 6.97 0.09
N TYR A 399 5.13 6.88 0.73
CA TYR A 399 3.85 6.78 0.01
C TYR A 399 3.55 8.03 -0.81
N LEU A 400 3.74 9.23 -0.25
CA LEU A 400 3.51 10.49 -0.96
C LEU A 400 4.39 10.62 -2.20
N ASN A 401 5.68 10.30 -2.08
CA ASN A 401 6.62 10.32 -3.21
C ASN A 401 6.20 9.30 -4.30
N SER A 402 5.76 8.12 -3.90
CA SER A 402 5.26 7.09 -4.83
C SER A 402 4.02 7.57 -5.58
N ILE A 403 3.05 8.17 -4.88
CA ILE A 403 1.83 8.74 -5.49
C ILE A 403 2.19 9.83 -6.50
N GLN A 404 3.07 10.77 -6.14
CA GLN A 404 3.52 11.84 -7.03
C GLN A 404 4.21 11.29 -8.29
N SER A 405 5.08 10.30 -8.12
CA SER A 405 5.75 9.63 -9.24
C SER A 405 4.75 8.94 -10.18
N ASN A 406 3.76 8.23 -9.63
CA ASN A 406 2.70 7.59 -10.41
C ASN A 406 1.82 8.60 -11.15
N ILE A 407 1.42 9.70 -10.51
CA ILE A 407 0.72 10.80 -11.20
C ILE A 407 1.56 11.33 -12.36
N GLY A 408 2.86 11.56 -12.14
CA GLY A 408 3.80 12.02 -13.17
C GLY A 408 3.89 11.04 -14.34
N ALA A 409 3.98 9.73 -14.07
CA ALA A 409 4.00 8.69 -15.09
C ALA A 409 2.70 8.64 -15.90
N ILE A 410 1.53 8.72 -15.24
CA ILE A 410 0.23 8.71 -15.93
C ILE A 410 0.06 9.98 -16.77
N LYS A 411 0.42 11.16 -16.24
CA LYS A 411 0.40 12.42 -17.00
C LYS A 411 1.33 12.38 -18.21
N LYS A 412 2.53 11.81 -18.10
CA LYS A 412 3.41 11.56 -19.24
C LYS A 412 2.76 10.63 -20.26
N SER A 413 2.06 9.59 -19.82
CA SER A 413 1.30 8.68 -20.72
C SER A 413 0.05 9.31 -21.35
N LEU A 414 -0.43 10.45 -20.83
CA LEU A 414 -1.55 11.22 -21.38
C LEU A 414 -1.10 12.24 -22.44
N ARG A 415 0.22 12.47 -22.59
CA ARG A 415 0.87 13.21 -23.70
C ARG A 415 1.37 12.13 -24.69
N LEU A 416 1.19 12.21 -26.02
CA LEU A 416 1.81 13.17 -26.94
C LEU A 416 1.06 13.19 -28.29
N ILE A 417 0.68 14.37 -28.76
CA ILE A 417 0.93 14.80 -30.15
C ILE A 417 1.56 16.18 -30.00
N ASP A 418 2.89 16.24 -29.97
CA ASP A 418 3.59 17.51 -29.98
C ASP A 418 3.71 17.96 -31.44
N LEU A 419 2.88 18.92 -31.87
CA LEU A 419 3.12 19.65 -33.12
C LEU A 419 4.26 20.64 -32.83
N ILE A 420 5.47 20.30 -33.26
CA ILE A 420 6.70 20.97 -32.84
C ILE A 420 7.07 22.14 -33.74
N GLU A 421 6.75 22.04 -35.02
CA GLU A 421 7.15 23.05 -35.99
C GLU A 421 6.09 23.14 -37.10
N ILE A 422 5.74 24.37 -37.45
CA ILE A 422 5.04 24.69 -38.68
C ILE A 422 6.01 25.53 -39.51
N LYS A 423 6.61 24.95 -40.56
CA LYS A 423 7.48 25.72 -41.47
C LYS A 423 6.68 26.22 -42.65
N GLN A 424 6.71 27.52 -42.88
CA GLN A 424 6.20 28.09 -44.11
C GLN A 424 7.30 28.05 -45.18
N GLU A 425 7.12 27.25 -46.24
CA GLU A 425 8.05 27.14 -47.37
C GLU A 425 7.46 27.76 -48.64
N SER A 426 8.29 28.50 -49.38
CA SER A 426 8.01 28.93 -50.75
C SER A 426 9.28 28.78 -51.58
N ASN A 427 9.19 28.06 -52.69
CA ASN A 427 10.30 27.81 -53.63
C ASN A 427 11.61 27.36 -52.96
N GLY A 428 11.53 26.41 -52.00
CA GLY A 428 12.70 25.79 -51.38
C GLY A 428 13.37 26.58 -50.25
N ASN A 429 12.89 27.79 -49.92
CA ASN A 429 13.38 28.57 -48.78
C ASN A 429 12.33 28.66 -47.66
N VAL A 430 12.78 28.45 -46.42
CA VAL A 430 11.96 28.62 -45.21
C VAL A 430 11.75 30.12 -44.99
N LEU A 431 10.51 30.58 -45.10
CA LEU A 431 10.16 32.00 -45.00
C LEU A 431 9.87 32.44 -43.57
N GLU A 432 9.33 31.55 -42.74
CA GLU A 432 8.97 31.87 -41.36
C GLU A 432 9.00 30.60 -40.52
N ASN A 433 9.58 30.70 -39.32
CA ASN A 433 9.60 29.63 -38.35
C ASN A 433 8.76 30.04 -37.15
N ILE A 434 7.57 29.45 -37.00
CA ILE A 434 6.72 29.71 -35.84
C ILE A 434 7.11 28.68 -34.79
N GLN A 435 7.93 29.09 -33.82
CA GLN A 435 8.34 28.25 -32.71
C GLN A 435 7.35 28.36 -31.54
N PHE A 436 7.21 27.25 -30.82
CA PHE A 436 6.49 26.98 -29.55
C PHE A 436 5.07 26.41 -29.66
N TYR A 437 4.81 25.31 -28.92
CA TYR A 437 4.08 25.29 -27.63
C TYR A 437 4.51 24.08 -26.78
N TYR A 438 4.89 24.30 -25.51
CA TYR A 438 5.01 23.24 -24.50
C TYR A 438 3.76 23.24 -23.61
N GLU A 439 3.34 22.06 -23.13
CA GLU A 439 2.39 21.84 -22.02
C GLU A 439 0.88 21.96 -22.23
N ARG A 440 0.30 21.87 -23.44
CA ARG A 440 -1.18 21.82 -23.58
C ARG A 440 -1.74 20.40 -23.59
N GLU A 441 -2.83 20.18 -22.83
CA GLU A 441 -3.61 18.94 -22.85
C GLU A 441 -4.39 18.80 -24.18
N ARG A 442 -4.60 17.55 -24.62
CA ARG A 442 -5.57 17.22 -25.68
C ARG A 442 -6.94 17.83 -25.30
N ASN A 443 -7.47 18.72 -26.13
CA ASN A 443 -8.74 19.45 -25.97
C ASN A 443 -8.77 20.65 -25.01
N SER A 444 -7.68 21.42 -24.85
CA SER A 444 -7.83 22.76 -24.24
C SER A 444 -8.66 23.67 -25.17
N GLU A 445 -9.78 24.20 -24.70
CA GLU A 445 -10.72 25.07 -25.46
C GLU A 445 -10.10 26.38 -26.01
N ASN A 446 -8.85 26.70 -25.63
CA ASN A 446 -8.15 27.90 -26.08
C ASN A 446 -7.64 27.73 -27.52
N LYS A 447 -8.28 28.43 -28.46
CA LYS A 447 -7.92 28.54 -29.88
C LYS A 447 -6.44 28.91 -30.08
N LEU A 448 -5.82 28.30 -31.11
CA LEU A 448 -4.59 28.78 -31.72
C LEU A 448 -4.95 29.81 -32.79
N GLU A 449 -4.66 31.10 -32.57
CA GLU A 449 -4.79 32.13 -33.61
C GLU A 449 -3.45 32.30 -34.34
N ILE A 450 -3.27 31.58 -35.45
CA ILE A 450 -2.12 31.76 -36.34
C ILE A 450 -2.59 32.43 -37.64
N LYS A 451 -2.06 33.63 -37.93
CA LYS A 451 -2.30 34.35 -39.20
C LYS A 451 -1.39 33.79 -40.31
N MET A 452 -1.89 32.84 -41.09
CA MET A 452 -1.15 32.18 -42.19
C MET A 452 -1.21 32.98 -43.52
N ASN A 453 -0.25 32.84 -44.45
CA ASN A 453 -0.22 33.46 -45.82
C ASN A 453 -0.71 32.51 -46.96
N LYS A 454 -1.41 33.04 -47.98
CA LYS A 454 -2.21 32.29 -49.01
C LYS A 454 -1.41 31.47 -50.04
N LYS A 455 -0.11 31.73 -50.22
CA LYS A 455 0.70 31.16 -51.32
C LYS A 455 1.86 30.27 -50.86
N ALA A 456 1.85 29.80 -49.62
CA ALA A 456 2.97 29.06 -49.05
C ALA A 456 2.58 27.63 -48.65
N HIS A 457 3.55 26.72 -48.73
CA HIS A 457 3.47 25.35 -48.25
C HIS A 457 3.77 25.31 -46.75
N TYR A 458 3.10 24.42 -46.00
CA TYR A 458 3.31 24.29 -44.56
C TYR A 458 3.75 22.87 -44.20
N ASN A 459 4.91 22.73 -43.56
CA ASN A 459 5.40 21.46 -43.02
C ASN A 459 5.01 21.32 -41.56
N LEU A 460 4.27 20.27 -41.22
CA LEU A 460 3.84 19.94 -39.85
C LEU A 460 4.73 18.83 -39.28
N ILE A 461 5.44 19.09 -38.18
CA ILE A 461 6.35 18.10 -37.56
C ILE A 461 5.77 17.59 -36.25
N PHE A 462 5.64 16.26 -36.12
CA PHE A 462 5.26 15.57 -34.88
C PHE A 462 6.42 14.71 -34.33
N ASN A 463 6.69 14.74 -33.02
CA ASN A 463 7.65 13.82 -32.36
C ASN A 463 6.97 12.79 -31.44
N ASP A 464 7.71 11.70 -31.17
CA ASP A 464 7.50 10.73 -30.07
C ASP A 464 6.18 9.94 -30.12
N LEU A 465 5.77 9.52 -31.32
CA LEU A 465 4.65 8.59 -31.52
C LEU A 465 5.02 7.15 -31.09
N THR A 466 4.20 6.50 -30.25
CA THR A 466 4.51 5.20 -29.60
C THR A 466 3.60 4.04 -30.03
N SER A 467 4.14 2.85 -30.33
CA SER A 467 3.39 1.73 -30.91
C SER A 467 2.51 0.89 -29.95
N ARG A 468 1.98 1.42 -28.85
CA ARG A 468 1.11 0.65 -27.91
C ARG A 468 -0.36 1.04 -28.09
N GLU A 469 -1.25 0.06 -28.22
CA GLU A 469 -2.69 0.26 -28.47
C GLU A 469 -3.38 1.15 -27.40
N ASP A 470 -2.89 1.15 -26.16
CA ASP A 470 -3.47 1.95 -25.06
C ASP A 470 -2.78 3.32 -24.86
N SER A 471 -1.75 3.59 -25.67
CA SER A 471 -0.97 4.81 -25.67
C SER A 471 -0.33 5.03 -27.04
N GLY A 472 -1.09 5.67 -27.93
CA GLY A 472 -0.52 6.43 -29.05
C GLY A 472 -0.19 5.64 -30.31
N THR A 473 -0.97 4.63 -30.69
CA THR A 473 -0.82 4.00 -32.03
C THR A 473 -0.88 5.03 -33.16
N PHE A 474 -0.26 4.70 -34.30
CA PHE A 474 -0.41 5.44 -35.57
C PHE A 474 -1.89 5.60 -35.93
N ASP A 475 -2.71 4.59 -35.66
CA ASP A 475 -4.17 4.67 -35.73
C ASP A 475 -4.71 5.79 -34.87
N GLN A 476 -4.14 6.09 -33.71
CA GLN A 476 -4.56 7.19 -32.85
C GLN A 476 -4.12 8.57 -33.39
N ALA A 477 -3.00 8.66 -34.13
CA ALA A 477 -2.65 9.87 -34.88
C ALA A 477 -3.61 10.08 -36.06
N LEU A 478 -3.89 9.02 -36.84
CA LEU A 478 -4.87 9.00 -37.93
C LEU A 478 -6.31 9.18 -37.46
N ILE A 479 -6.70 8.65 -36.30
CA ILE A 479 -8.01 8.84 -35.65
C ILE A 479 -8.08 10.25 -35.06
N THR A 480 -6.99 10.82 -34.54
CA THR A 480 -7.00 12.23 -34.11
C THR A 480 -7.13 13.17 -35.30
N ILE A 481 -6.48 12.85 -36.42
CA ILE A 481 -6.66 13.54 -37.71
C ILE A 481 -8.11 13.29 -38.20
N ASN A 482 -8.58 12.05 -38.37
CA ASN A 482 -9.94 11.70 -38.81
C ASN A 482 -11.08 12.13 -37.86
N ASN A 483 -10.82 12.33 -36.56
CA ASN A 483 -11.82 12.86 -35.62
C ASN A 483 -11.79 14.40 -35.59
N ALA A 484 -10.64 15.02 -35.88
CA ALA A 484 -10.56 16.46 -36.14
C ALA A 484 -11.14 16.84 -37.51
N TYR A 485 -11.16 15.90 -38.46
CA TYR A 485 -11.55 16.05 -39.85
C TYR A 485 -12.51 14.90 -40.25
N GLN A 486 -13.83 15.11 -40.23
CA GLN A 486 -14.83 14.06 -40.52
C GLN A 486 -14.51 13.22 -41.77
N LYS A 487 -14.79 11.90 -41.67
CA LYS A 487 -14.44 10.80 -42.60
C LYS A 487 -14.68 11.03 -44.10
N ASP A 488 -15.56 11.95 -44.50
CA ASP A 488 -16.05 12.06 -45.88
C ASP A 488 -15.48 13.26 -46.68
N GLN A 489 -14.48 13.99 -46.17
CA GLN A 489 -14.00 15.23 -46.81
C GLN A 489 -12.47 15.41 -46.84
N LEU A 490 -11.69 14.32 -46.85
CA LEU A 490 -10.28 14.37 -47.21
C LEU A 490 -10.14 14.39 -48.75
N PRO A 491 -9.36 15.31 -49.36
CA PRO A 491 -9.14 15.30 -50.80
C PRO A 491 -8.38 14.04 -51.22
N SER A 492 -8.74 13.49 -52.38
CA SER A 492 -8.27 12.21 -52.93
C SER A 492 -6.79 12.16 -53.33
N SER A 493 -6.03 13.24 -53.18
CA SER A 493 -4.59 13.26 -53.50
C SER A 493 -3.80 14.09 -52.49
N TYR A 494 -2.76 13.46 -51.93
CA TYR A 494 -1.73 14.10 -51.12
C TYR A 494 -0.55 14.46 -52.01
N TYR A 495 0.04 15.66 -51.84
CA TYR A 495 1.23 16.08 -52.61
C TYR A 495 2.56 15.66 -51.98
N GLY A 496 2.53 14.82 -50.93
CA GLY A 496 3.72 14.22 -50.33
C GLY A 496 3.57 14.00 -48.83
N ILE A 497 3.82 12.77 -48.37
CA ILE A 497 4.02 12.44 -46.95
C ILE A 497 5.50 12.05 -46.80
N ARG A 498 6.23 12.79 -45.96
CA ARG A 498 7.63 12.51 -45.66
C ARG A 498 7.73 11.90 -44.27
N ILE A 499 8.33 10.72 -44.16
CA ILE A 499 8.50 10.02 -42.88
C ILE A 499 9.99 9.97 -42.55
N LYS A 500 10.35 10.47 -41.36
CA LYS A 500 11.73 10.47 -40.88
C LYS A 500 11.85 9.51 -39.70
N LEU A 501 12.48 8.36 -39.92
CA LEU A 501 12.68 7.31 -38.92
C LEU A 501 14.00 7.55 -38.19
N LYS A 502 14.00 7.71 -36.87
CA LYS A 502 15.24 7.77 -36.05
C LYS A 502 15.57 6.40 -35.45
N GLN A 503 16.86 6.08 -35.33
CA GLN A 503 17.40 4.84 -34.73
C GLN A 503 16.93 3.53 -35.40
N VAL A 504 17.26 3.34 -36.68
CA VAL A 504 16.82 2.17 -37.48
C VAL A 504 17.78 0.98 -37.33
N GLN A 505 17.28 -0.20 -36.93
CA GLN A 505 18.06 -1.45 -36.90
C GLN A 505 18.19 -2.08 -38.31
N LEU A 506 19.42 -2.37 -38.73
CA LEU A 506 19.78 -2.86 -40.07
C LEU A 506 19.07 -4.17 -40.45
N ASP A 507 18.90 -5.10 -39.50
CA ASP A 507 18.28 -6.39 -39.76
C ASP A 507 16.75 -6.30 -39.93
N ARG A 508 16.12 -5.29 -39.33
CA ARG A 508 14.69 -4.99 -39.55
C ARG A 508 14.45 -4.32 -40.90
N MET A 509 15.38 -3.48 -41.36
CA MET A 509 15.36 -2.93 -42.72
C MET A 509 15.46 -4.01 -43.79
N LYS A 510 16.29 -5.04 -43.58
CA LYS A 510 16.38 -6.19 -44.49
C LYS A 510 15.04 -6.94 -44.61
N ALA A 511 14.28 -7.07 -43.52
CA ALA A 511 12.96 -7.70 -43.55
C ALA A 511 11.89 -6.87 -44.28
N ILE A 512 12.02 -5.54 -44.32
CA ILE A 512 11.11 -4.64 -45.06
C ILE A 512 11.27 -4.82 -46.57
N PHE A 513 12.50 -5.06 -47.04
CA PHE A 513 12.80 -5.09 -48.47
C PHE A 513 12.98 -6.51 -49.05
N ASN A 514 12.96 -7.55 -48.22
CA ASN A 514 13.20 -8.93 -48.63
C ASN A 514 11.98 -9.80 -48.28
N GLN A 515 10.92 -9.66 -49.06
CA GLN A 515 9.76 -10.55 -49.01
C GLN A 515 9.62 -11.22 -50.37
N LYS A 516 9.87 -12.54 -50.42
CA LYS A 516 9.54 -13.38 -51.57
C LYS A 516 8.05 -13.20 -51.88
N LYS A 517 7.73 -12.74 -53.09
CA LYS A 517 6.36 -12.52 -53.56
C LYS A 517 6.08 -13.45 -54.73
N GLU A 518 4.93 -14.11 -54.67
CA GLU A 518 4.45 -15.01 -55.72
C GLU A 518 3.10 -14.52 -56.22
N TYR A 519 3.01 -14.26 -57.52
CA TYR A 519 1.77 -13.93 -58.21
C TYR A 519 1.46 -15.03 -59.21
N LEU A 520 0.26 -15.60 -59.13
CA LEU A 520 -0.12 -16.76 -59.93
C LEU A 520 -1.31 -16.41 -60.83
N ASN A 521 -1.33 -17.03 -62.01
CA ASN A 521 -2.42 -17.04 -62.97
C ASN A 521 -2.84 -15.65 -63.48
N LEU A 522 -1.89 -14.75 -63.68
CA LEU A 522 -2.17 -13.39 -64.16
C LEU A 522 -2.43 -13.38 -65.67
N ALA A 523 -3.39 -12.56 -66.10
CA ALA A 523 -3.52 -12.16 -67.50
C ALA A 523 -2.38 -11.21 -67.89
N LYS A 524 -2.08 -11.10 -69.19
CA LYS A 524 -0.96 -10.31 -69.73
C LYS A 524 -0.88 -8.88 -69.17
N GLU A 525 -1.97 -8.11 -69.25
CA GLU A 525 -1.99 -6.71 -68.76
C GLU A 525 -1.77 -6.63 -67.25
N SER A 526 -2.44 -7.50 -66.48
CA SER A 526 -2.30 -7.55 -65.03
C SER A 526 -0.89 -7.94 -64.57
N ALA A 527 -0.23 -8.84 -65.33
CA ALA A 527 1.16 -9.21 -65.10
C ALA A 527 2.11 -8.03 -65.33
N ILE A 528 1.91 -7.27 -66.41
CA ILE A 528 2.69 -6.06 -66.72
C ILE A 528 2.48 -4.98 -65.64
N ASP A 529 1.23 -4.73 -65.24
CA ASP A 529 0.91 -3.72 -64.22
C ASP A 529 1.52 -4.07 -62.86
N LYS A 530 1.49 -5.35 -62.47
CA LYS A 530 2.16 -5.79 -61.24
C LYS A 530 3.67 -5.62 -61.30
N LEU A 531 4.32 -5.96 -62.42
CA LEU A 531 5.76 -5.73 -62.60
C LEU A 531 6.13 -4.24 -62.63
N ARG A 532 5.31 -3.39 -63.25
CA ARG A 532 5.52 -1.93 -63.29
C ARG A 532 5.34 -1.30 -61.92
N ASN A 533 4.34 -1.71 -61.15
CA ASN A 533 4.11 -1.24 -59.77
C ASN A 533 5.24 -1.62 -58.82
N GLU A 534 5.77 -2.84 -58.91
CA GLU A 534 6.95 -3.20 -58.12
C GLU A 534 8.16 -2.37 -58.55
N ARG A 535 8.38 -2.18 -59.87
CA ARG A 535 9.46 -1.33 -60.39
C ARG A 535 9.41 0.12 -59.88
N THR A 536 8.25 0.77 -59.86
CA THR A 536 8.13 2.17 -59.38
C THR A 536 8.57 2.31 -57.94
N ILE A 537 8.16 1.39 -57.06
CA ILE A 537 8.51 1.40 -55.63
C ILE A 537 10.04 1.34 -55.45
N TRP A 538 10.73 0.50 -56.20
CA TRP A 538 12.18 0.30 -56.08
C TRP A 538 13.01 1.39 -56.76
N ASN A 539 12.49 1.99 -57.82
CA ASN A 539 13.06 3.19 -58.43
C ASN A 539 13.08 4.36 -57.44
N THR A 540 12.03 4.50 -56.62
CA THR A 540 11.95 5.53 -55.57
C THR A 540 13.02 5.34 -54.49
N VAL A 541 13.49 4.10 -54.26
CA VAL A 541 14.57 3.77 -53.31
C VAL A 541 15.97 3.75 -53.98
N ARG A 542 16.05 3.96 -55.31
CA ARG A 542 17.28 3.90 -56.14
C ARG A 542 18.03 2.56 -56.06
N ILE A 543 17.31 1.44 -56.00
CA ILE A 543 17.90 0.08 -56.01
C ILE A 543 17.28 -0.69 -57.18
N THR A 544 17.74 -0.43 -58.41
CA THR A 544 17.06 -0.92 -59.62
C THR A 544 17.72 -2.15 -60.25
N ASN A 545 18.95 -2.50 -59.87
CA ASN A 545 19.77 -3.49 -60.58
C ASN A 545 20.07 -4.77 -59.79
N SER A 546 19.20 -5.18 -58.85
CA SER A 546 19.60 -6.20 -57.85
C SER A 546 18.56 -7.28 -57.55
N PHE A 547 17.68 -7.62 -58.49
CA PHE A 547 16.71 -8.70 -58.29
C PHE A 547 16.62 -9.65 -59.49
N ASP A 548 16.55 -10.93 -59.16
CA ASP A 548 16.31 -12.05 -60.06
C ASP A 548 14.83 -12.42 -59.97
N VAL A 549 14.10 -12.27 -61.06
CA VAL A 549 12.68 -12.66 -61.14
C VAL A 549 12.56 -13.91 -61.99
N ASP A 550 11.82 -14.89 -61.46
CA ASP A 550 11.43 -16.07 -62.20
C ASP A 550 10.03 -15.85 -62.78
N LEU A 551 9.88 -16.03 -64.09
CA LEU A 551 8.62 -15.97 -64.81
C LEU A 551 8.30 -17.35 -65.37
N LYS A 552 7.10 -17.84 -65.11
CA LYS A 552 6.56 -19.05 -65.71
C LYS A 552 5.35 -18.70 -66.56
N ILE A 553 5.41 -19.03 -67.84
CA ILE A 553 4.35 -18.80 -68.82
C ILE A 553 3.63 -20.12 -69.07
N ILE A 554 2.31 -20.11 -68.97
CA ILE A 554 1.44 -21.28 -69.15
C ILE A 554 0.63 -21.08 -70.43
N HIS A 555 0.76 -22.02 -71.36
CA HIS A 555 0.01 -22.06 -72.61
C HIS A 555 -1.32 -22.81 -72.45
N SER A 556 -2.26 -22.56 -73.36
CA SER A 556 -3.59 -23.20 -73.38
C SER A 556 -3.55 -24.72 -73.58
N ASP A 557 -2.44 -25.28 -74.07
CA ASP A 557 -2.16 -26.71 -74.21
C ASP A 557 -1.40 -27.31 -73.00
N ASN A 558 -1.34 -26.61 -71.86
CA ASN A 558 -0.63 -26.97 -70.64
C ASN A 558 0.91 -27.11 -70.78
N LYS A 559 1.50 -26.66 -71.90
CA LYS A 559 2.95 -26.48 -71.98
C LYS A 559 3.39 -25.26 -71.16
N THR A 560 4.55 -25.35 -70.54
CA THR A 560 5.09 -24.26 -69.69
C THR A 560 6.48 -23.82 -70.11
N GLU A 561 6.68 -22.52 -70.22
CA GLU A 561 7.97 -21.87 -70.46
C GLU A 561 8.47 -21.24 -69.15
N ASP A 562 9.59 -21.73 -68.61
CA ASP A 562 10.18 -21.25 -67.35
C ASP A 562 11.42 -20.39 -67.62
N LEU A 563 11.33 -19.10 -67.31
CA LEU A 563 12.41 -18.12 -67.39
C LEU A 563 12.88 -17.79 -65.98
N LYS A 564 14.10 -18.20 -65.61
CA LYS A 564 14.64 -17.99 -64.26
C LYS A 564 15.70 -16.90 -64.23
N GLY A 565 15.72 -16.10 -63.16
CA GLY A 565 16.78 -15.15 -62.85
C GLY A 565 16.88 -13.98 -63.84
N LYS A 566 15.75 -13.45 -64.31
CA LYS A 566 15.70 -12.34 -65.26
C LYS A 566 15.40 -11.02 -64.58
N GLN A 567 15.87 -9.91 -65.16
CA GLN A 567 15.58 -8.57 -64.66
C GLN A 567 14.14 -8.16 -65.00
N ILE A 568 13.50 -7.35 -64.15
CA ILE A 568 12.10 -6.91 -64.32
C ILE A 568 11.87 -6.24 -65.69
N ASN A 569 12.79 -5.40 -66.16
CA ASN A 569 12.66 -4.73 -67.46
C ASN A 569 12.73 -5.69 -68.65
N GLU A 570 13.57 -6.73 -68.55
CA GLU A 570 13.65 -7.76 -69.59
C GLU A 570 12.36 -8.58 -69.66
N LEU A 571 11.78 -8.90 -68.50
CA LEU A 571 10.52 -9.63 -68.41
C LEU A 571 9.33 -8.82 -68.93
N ILE A 572 9.25 -7.52 -68.63
CA ILE A 572 8.19 -6.65 -69.17
C ILE A 572 8.26 -6.66 -70.71
N GLY A 573 9.45 -6.47 -71.29
CA GLY A 573 9.63 -6.52 -72.74
C GLY A 573 9.27 -7.89 -73.33
N LEU A 574 9.68 -8.99 -72.69
CA LEU A 574 9.35 -10.35 -73.11
C LEU A 574 7.84 -10.62 -73.09
N ILE A 575 7.13 -10.20 -72.04
CA ILE A 575 5.67 -10.36 -71.94
C ILE A 575 4.97 -9.51 -73.00
N GLU A 576 5.43 -8.27 -73.23
CA GLU A 576 4.87 -7.37 -74.25
C GLU A 576 4.94 -7.97 -75.66
N THR A 577 6.02 -8.70 -76.00
CA THR A 577 6.21 -9.33 -77.32
C THR A 577 5.32 -10.56 -77.60
N LYS A 578 4.67 -11.15 -76.59
CA LYS A 578 3.81 -12.32 -76.79
C LYS A 578 2.41 -11.89 -77.24
N THR A 579 1.96 -12.33 -78.41
CA THR A 579 0.68 -11.89 -79.03
C THR A 579 -0.53 -12.77 -78.71
N ASP A 580 -0.35 -13.83 -77.93
CA ASP A 580 -1.43 -14.76 -77.55
C ASP A 580 -2.07 -14.34 -76.22
N ASP A 581 -3.34 -13.95 -76.27
CA ASP A 581 -4.11 -13.47 -75.12
C ASP A 581 -4.58 -14.60 -74.19
N THR A 582 -4.41 -15.87 -74.60
CA THR A 582 -4.77 -17.03 -73.77
C THR A 582 -3.69 -17.42 -72.76
N LEU A 583 -2.51 -16.79 -72.83
CA LEU A 583 -1.39 -17.06 -71.94
C LEU A 583 -1.65 -16.60 -70.50
N ARG A 584 -1.19 -17.41 -69.54
CA ARG A 584 -1.22 -17.09 -68.10
C ARG A 584 0.19 -17.00 -67.55
N PHE A 585 0.42 -16.00 -66.70
CA PHE A 585 1.73 -15.67 -66.17
C PHE A 585 1.80 -15.88 -64.66
N ASN A 586 2.78 -16.68 -64.24
CA ASN A 586 3.17 -16.83 -62.85
C ASN A 586 4.50 -16.09 -62.62
N ILE A 587 4.51 -15.11 -61.73
CA ILE A 587 5.69 -14.29 -61.43
C ILE A 587 6.14 -14.64 -60.01
N ILE A 588 7.40 -15.04 -59.86
CA ILE A 588 8.04 -15.28 -58.58
C ILE A 588 9.21 -14.30 -58.46
N ILE A 589 9.05 -13.31 -57.58
CA ILE A 589 10.12 -12.36 -57.25
C ILE A 589 10.96 -13.00 -56.15
N LYS A 590 12.22 -13.36 -56.46
CA LYS A 590 13.14 -13.92 -55.47
C LYS A 590 13.67 -12.83 -54.54
N ASP A 591 14.15 -13.29 -53.39
CA ASP A 591 14.86 -12.46 -52.43
C ASP A 591 16.03 -11.72 -53.11
N ALA A 592 16.23 -10.46 -52.71
CA ALA A 592 17.34 -9.65 -53.16
C ALA A 592 18.67 -10.35 -52.90
N ASN A 593 19.65 -10.16 -53.79
CA ASN A 593 21.01 -10.59 -53.50
C ASN A 593 21.54 -9.80 -52.29
N VAL A 594 21.57 -10.47 -51.13
CA VAL A 594 21.95 -9.90 -49.83
C VAL A 594 23.34 -9.26 -49.88
N ASN A 595 24.24 -9.75 -50.74
CA ASN A 595 25.58 -9.18 -50.93
C ASN A 595 25.54 -7.83 -51.67
N GLY A 596 24.63 -7.66 -52.64
CA GLY A 596 24.42 -6.38 -53.34
C GLY A 596 23.80 -5.32 -52.44
N ILE A 597 22.77 -5.72 -51.66
CA ILE A 597 22.16 -4.88 -50.62
C ILE A 597 23.18 -4.49 -49.54
N ASN A 598 23.98 -5.45 -49.05
CA ASN A 598 25.02 -5.17 -48.06
C ASN A 598 26.12 -4.25 -48.62
N LYS A 599 26.46 -4.31 -49.91
CA LYS A 599 27.45 -3.42 -50.54
C LYS A 599 26.91 -1.99 -50.69
N TYR A 600 25.64 -1.83 -51.07
CA TYR A 600 24.95 -0.53 -51.10
C TYR A 600 24.93 0.10 -49.70
N PHE A 601 24.50 -0.65 -48.68
CA PHE A 601 24.42 -0.12 -47.32
C PHE A 601 25.81 0.05 -46.66
N LYS A 602 26.79 -0.83 -46.85
CA LYS A 602 28.17 -0.61 -46.35
C LYS A 602 28.82 0.66 -46.92
N SER A 603 28.51 1.04 -48.16
CA SER A 603 29.07 2.24 -48.78
C SER A 603 28.48 3.57 -48.27
N ARG A 604 27.28 3.55 -47.67
CA ARG A 604 26.53 4.76 -47.27
C ARG A 604 26.11 4.82 -45.79
N VAL A 605 26.22 3.74 -45.00
CA VAL A 605 25.50 3.60 -43.71
C VAL A 605 26.39 3.63 -42.46
N ASN A 606 27.71 3.83 -42.58
CA ASN A 606 28.54 3.79 -41.35
C ASN A 606 28.25 4.92 -40.34
N ASN A 607 27.40 5.92 -40.62
CA ASN A 607 26.97 6.93 -39.64
C ASN A 607 25.60 7.58 -39.97
N ILE A 608 24.52 6.82 -40.10
CA ILE A 608 23.17 7.41 -40.26
C ILE A 608 22.28 7.05 -39.06
N THR A 609 21.97 8.03 -38.23
CA THR A 609 21.03 7.95 -37.09
C THR A 609 19.56 8.17 -37.49
N SER A 610 19.28 8.55 -38.75
CA SER A 610 17.91 8.76 -39.27
C SER A 610 17.73 8.40 -40.76
N LEU A 611 16.67 7.67 -41.11
CA LEU A 611 16.27 7.34 -42.48
C LEU A 611 15.08 8.21 -42.92
N GLN A 612 15.12 8.75 -44.14
CA GLN A 612 14.03 9.53 -44.74
C GLN A 612 13.36 8.70 -45.85
N VAL A 613 12.04 8.62 -45.83
CA VAL A 613 11.22 7.95 -46.85
C VAL A 613 10.16 8.93 -47.34
N ASP A 614 10.18 9.21 -48.65
CA ASP A 614 9.23 10.10 -49.31
C ASP A 614 8.18 9.25 -50.05
N PHE A 615 6.89 9.46 -49.75
CA PHE A 615 5.77 8.85 -50.46
C PHE A 615 5.08 9.90 -51.32
N ASP A 616 5.50 10.00 -52.58
CA ASP A 616 4.88 10.86 -53.56
C ASP A 616 3.86 10.08 -54.39
N GLY A 617 2.63 10.62 -54.50
CA GLY A 617 1.64 10.17 -55.48
C GLY A 617 0.95 8.81 -55.23
N LEU A 618 0.96 8.30 -53.99
CA LEU A 618 0.20 7.08 -53.63
C LEU A 618 -1.18 7.42 -53.07
N ASP A 619 -2.16 6.57 -53.33
CA ASP A 619 -3.50 6.67 -52.75
C ASP A 619 -3.54 6.23 -51.28
N TYR A 620 -4.61 6.63 -50.59
CA TYR A 620 -4.75 6.45 -49.15
C TYR A 620 -4.69 4.98 -48.71
N GLU A 621 -5.28 4.06 -49.48
CA GLU A 621 -5.28 2.63 -49.16
C GLU A 621 -3.88 2.02 -49.34
N SER A 622 -3.15 2.35 -50.41
CA SER A 622 -1.78 1.88 -50.62
C SER A 622 -0.81 2.41 -49.57
N ILE A 623 -1.04 3.62 -49.08
CA ILE A 623 -0.27 4.21 -47.97
C ILE A 623 -0.59 3.45 -46.68
N ASN A 624 -1.87 3.19 -46.39
CA ASN A 624 -2.30 2.53 -45.15
C ASN A 624 -1.85 1.05 -45.06
N GLU A 625 -1.94 0.28 -46.15
CA GLU A 625 -1.42 -1.10 -46.21
C GLU A 625 0.10 -1.17 -46.03
N LYS A 626 0.84 -0.25 -46.66
CA LYS A 626 2.31 -0.27 -46.59
C LYS A 626 2.82 0.24 -45.25
N LEU A 627 2.16 1.22 -44.63
CA LEU A 627 2.57 1.77 -43.33
C LEU A 627 2.20 0.86 -42.15
N SER A 628 1.08 0.13 -42.22
CA SER A 628 0.71 -0.89 -41.22
C SER A 628 1.70 -2.08 -41.17
N SER A 629 2.49 -2.28 -42.22
CA SER A 629 3.58 -3.28 -42.25
C SER A 629 4.87 -2.85 -41.51
N ILE A 630 4.97 -1.58 -41.09
CA ILE A 630 6.18 -1.01 -40.47
C ILE A 630 6.18 -1.22 -38.95
N LYS A 631 7.15 -1.96 -38.41
CA LYS A 631 7.35 -2.15 -36.95
C LYS A 631 8.58 -1.38 -36.44
N ALA A 632 8.41 -0.10 -36.08
CA ALA A 632 9.46 0.78 -35.53
C ALA A 632 9.16 1.22 -34.08
N LYS A 633 10.21 1.55 -33.30
CA LYS A 633 10.08 1.99 -31.88
C LYS A 633 9.65 3.46 -31.73
N SER A 634 9.92 4.32 -32.71
CA SER A 634 9.41 5.71 -32.81
C SER A 634 9.39 6.15 -34.28
N ILE A 635 8.44 7.03 -34.65
CA ILE A 635 8.22 7.51 -36.02
C ILE A 635 7.94 9.02 -35.98
N ASN A 636 8.60 9.80 -36.84
CA ASN A 636 8.22 11.20 -37.11
C ASN A 636 7.58 11.30 -38.51
N ILE A 637 6.46 12.01 -38.60
CA ILE A 637 5.69 12.19 -39.85
C ILE A 637 5.64 13.69 -40.17
N GLU A 638 5.92 14.03 -41.42
CA GLU A 638 5.83 15.36 -42.01
C GLU A 638 4.79 15.34 -43.15
N MET A 639 3.77 16.20 -43.07
CA MET A 639 2.70 16.32 -44.07
C MET A 639 2.65 17.73 -44.66
N VAL A 640 2.41 17.82 -45.98
CA VAL A 640 2.26 19.08 -46.71
C VAL A 640 0.78 19.29 -47.10
N LEU A 641 0.15 20.38 -46.63
CA LEU A 641 -1.25 20.73 -46.94
C LEU A 641 -1.38 22.14 -47.56
N ILE A 642 -2.40 22.36 -48.39
CA ILE A 642 -2.70 23.66 -49.02
C ILE A 642 -3.68 24.48 -48.14
N LYS A 643 -3.41 25.79 -47.99
CA LYS A 643 -4.15 26.68 -47.08
C LYS A 643 -5.66 26.82 -47.33
N SER A 644 -6.15 26.69 -48.56
CA SER A 644 -7.60 26.81 -48.84
C SER A 644 -8.42 25.75 -48.09
N VAL A 645 -7.87 24.54 -48.02
CA VAL A 645 -8.43 23.40 -47.29
C VAL A 645 -8.31 23.64 -45.79
N LEU A 646 -7.14 24.10 -45.31
CA LEU A 646 -6.92 24.39 -43.89
C LEU A 646 -7.83 25.51 -43.36
N LEU A 647 -8.05 26.59 -44.14
CA LEU A 647 -8.86 27.75 -43.72
C LEU A 647 -10.37 27.46 -43.73
N SER A 648 -10.87 26.69 -44.70
CA SER A 648 -12.29 26.30 -44.73
C SER A 648 -12.66 25.40 -43.55
N ILE A 649 -11.69 24.60 -43.08
CA ILE A 649 -11.87 23.69 -41.95
C ILE A 649 -11.81 24.46 -40.61
N ILE A 650 -10.87 25.41 -40.47
CA ILE A 650 -10.77 26.26 -39.27
C ILE A 650 -12.02 27.14 -39.12
N ASN A 651 -12.53 27.74 -40.20
CA ASN A 651 -13.69 28.63 -40.15
C ASN A 651 -15.02 27.89 -39.90
N ARG A 652 -15.19 26.64 -40.35
CA ARG A 652 -16.42 25.85 -40.09
C ARG A 652 -16.53 25.37 -38.64
N ASN A 653 -15.42 25.14 -37.95
CA ASN A 653 -15.42 24.84 -36.51
C ASN A 653 -15.90 26.02 -35.64
N GLN A 654 -15.91 27.26 -36.16
CA GLN A 654 -16.48 28.41 -35.44
C GLN A 654 -18.02 28.40 -35.40
N TYR A 655 -18.68 27.89 -36.45
CA TYR A 655 -20.14 27.88 -36.57
C TYR A 655 -20.83 26.80 -35.74
N ILE A 656 -20.13 25.73 -35.35
CA ILE A 656 -20.69 24.65 -34.52
C ILE A 656 -20.93 25.12 -33.06
N ASN A 657 -20.19 26.13 -32.57
CA ASN A 657 -20.45 26.75 -31.28
C ASN A 657 -21.61 27.77 -31.28
N MET A 658 -22.10 28.20 -32.45
CA MET A 658 -23.33 29.01 -32.56
C MET A 658 -24.60 28.16 -32.72
N ALA A 659 -24.46 26.83 -32.82
CA ALA A 659 -25.57 25.87 -32.87
C ALA A 659 -25.65 25.01 -31.59
N LYS A 660 -25.26 25.59 -30.44
CA LYS A 660 -25.54 25.06 -29.10
C LYS A 660 -26.63 25.89 -28.43
#